data_AF-F9W7J3-F1
#
_entry.id   AF-F9W7J3-F1
#
_cell.length_a   1.000
_cell.length_b   1.000
_cell.length_c   1.000
_cell.angle_alpha   90.00
_cell.angle_beta   90.00
_cell.angle_gamma   90.00
#
_symmetry.space_group_name_H-M   'P 1'
#
loop_
_entity.id
_entity.type
_entity.pdbx_description
1 polymer ?
#
loop_
_entity_poly.entity_id
_entity_poly.type
_entity_poly.pdbx_seq_one_letter_code
_entity_poly.pdbx_strand_id
1 'polypeptide(L)'
;MLGSMPHWHRASGPLLITRVKVTVPRTTSTPPIVALENPIRENEGSFFLLLGPIGDFTTNLSFVPTLKSQYLVAFAPLTASTASRGWNPNLYFLRVSATAELLALIRYAIGQLRTLRLGFMYLQDVSFGEEEYPLAVRIMYRMGHEFCCVFIVKSLLTGQSLDDDFRTAWIAFTKRNPQAVILLAPPSKDTEKFVRMVVSDARTNKAFLLTPSILQIVMERMWREALNVVSAPFVSGQVVLAGINPLATDTQYHAIKRFQENVRSYLKSHPGVTVFNSSDDFDHDDIDGQLMVYGWLVGGVLSQALSTPEWLSSREAFMESLYDQRRYVVDDLVFSDYGNECVGLAAAHGAMCRCNQGGKVVHVRVLTDGYRLLDADSDMMMFDSSQCYSNRVYVRAPFSAVLFKVTDDPVAMNAAEEMDGGSSLLEIIRLGEEGRLFINAITLPSSGIVSELKSELSKRITNAVLGVVSGSVLDVPGVAFIDPVVLEPHLNKYRGHVIHLSPALEQQFYVVVSYLAGKACESFHAVIRSSEGDDIGDLLSTTLVAFGMVLQSTTIMSGDTSMESRLPDRGTVYVMGLSTGDAELIADHLQRHGSMLVVVPFLDMILRHRELVSAFEGRASADRLLFATNLPHWADRNTRSEFVQQFHKAEKNSSRWTPLTLLGYAASRFAKAVISPMRVVNADAVVEAVFTQYMVVIDDMRYGSFDDDNCFLNGASDQRAVLLITVQHKFPFGR
;
A
#
# COMPACT_ATOMS: atom_id res chain seq x y z
N MET A 1 10.20 -29.15 -8.06
CA MET A 1 9.87 -29.84 -9.31
C MET A 1 8.74 -29.08 -9.98
N LEU A 2 9.08 -28.34 -11.04
CA LEU A 2 8.18 -27.48 -11.80
C LEU A 2 7.31 -28.36 -12.71
N GLY A 3 6.07 -28.61 -12.29
CA GLY A 3 5.06 -29.25 -13.12
C GLY A 3 4.42 -28.22 -14.06
N SER A 4 4.67 -28.39 -15.35
CA SER A 4 4.00 -27.72 -16.46
C SER A 4 2.47 -27.70 -16.27
N MET A 5 1.88 -26.51 -16.34
CA MET A 5 0.43 -26.31 -16.43
C MET A 5 -0.12 -27.00 -17.69
N PRO A 6 -1.25 -27.72 -17.63
CA PRO A 6 -1.88 -28.25 -18.83
C PRO A 6 -2.49 -27.10 -19.64
N HIS A 7 -2.16 -27.04 -20.93
CA HIS A 7 -2.91 -26.26 -21.90
C HIS A 7 -4.38 -26.73 -21.90
N TRP A 8 -5.29 -25.82 -21.55
CA TRP A 8 -6.72 -26.04 -21.72
C TRP A 8 -7.03 -26.10 -23.22
N HIS A 9 -7.12 -27.31 -23.77
CA HIS A 9 -7.75 -27.51 -25.07
C HIS A 9 -9.22 -27.09 -24.95
N ARG A 10 -9.62 -26.05 -25.69
CA ARG A 10 -11.03 -25.83 -26.04
C ARG A 10 -11.53 -27.08 -26.74
N ALA A 11 -12.39 -27.84 -26.07
CA ALA A 11 -13.25 -28.81 -26.75
C ALA A 11 -14.21 -28.00 -27.63
N SER A 12 -13.86 -27.87 -28.91
CA SER A 12 -14.72 -27.36 -29.97
C SER A 12 -15.81 -28.41 -30.25
N GLY A 13 -16.85 -28.42 -29.42
CA GLY A 13 -18.16 -28.94 -29.80
C GLY A 13 -18.92 -27.93 -30.67
N PRO A 14 -20.02 -28.32 -31.33
CA PRO A 14 -20.79 -27.41 -32.18
C PRO A 14 -21.29 -26.23 -31.34
N LEU A 15 -20.96 -25.00 -31.76
CA LEU A 15 -21.54 -23.77 -31.20
C LEU A 15 -23.05 -23.78 -31.46
N LEU A 16 -23.83 -24.19 -30.46
CA LEU A 16 -25.26 -23.91 -30.41
C LEU A 16 -25.44 -22.39 -30.37
N ILE A 17 -26.02 -21.83 -31.43
CA ILE A 17 -26.30 -20.40 -31.52
C ILE A 17 -27.59 -20.12 -30.73
N THR A 18 -27.47 -19.81 -29.45
CA THR A 18 -28.57 -19.29 -28.64
C THR A 18 -28.91 -17.87 -29.11
N ARG A 19 -30.08 -17.69 -29.73
CA ARG A 19 -30.56 -16.37 -30.16
C ARG A 19 -31.19 -15.64 -28.97
N VAL A 20 -30.57 -14.56 -28.54
CA VAL A 20 -31.06 -13.70 -27.46
C VAL A 20 -31.80 -12.50 -28.05
N LYS A 21 -33.00 -12.21 -27.55
CA LYS A 21 -33.74 -10.98 -27.85
C LYS A 21 -33.78 -10.11 -26.60
N VAL A 22 -33.29 -8.88 -26.70
CA VAL A 22 -33.39 -7.89 -25.61
C VAL A 22 -34.69 -7.12 -25.75
N THR A 23 -35.47 -7.08 -24.67
CA THR A 23 -36.71 -6.28 -24.58
C THR A 23 -36.49 -5.15 -23.59
N VAL A 24 -36.59 -3.91 -24.07
CA VAL A 24 -36.47 -2.71 -23.23
C VAL A 24 -37.86 -2.19 -22.85
N PRO A 25 -38.03 -1.56 -21.66
CA PRO A 25 -39.27 -0.87 -21.31
C PRO A 25 -39.65 0.18 -22.36
N ARG A 26 -40.94 0.29 -22.69
CA ARG A 26 -41.43 1.24 -23.71
C ARG A 26 -41.20 2.71 -23.36
N THR A 27 -41.19 3.03 -22.06
CA THR A 27 -40.91 4.38 -21.55
C THR A 27 -40.16 4.30 -20.23
N THR A 28 -39.35 5.32 -19.95
CA THR A 28 -38.69 5.51 -18.64
C THR A 28 -39.64 6.00 -17.54
N SER A 29 -40.86 6.43 -17.91
CA SER A 29 -41.89 6.90 -17.00
C SER A 29 -42.77 5.79 -16.40
N THR A 30 -42.67 4.57 -16.93
CA THR A 30 -43.43 3.43 -16.41
C THR A 30 -42.87 3.03 -15.05
N PRO A 31 -43.73 2.84 -14.01
CA PRO A 31 -43.26 2.34 -12.72
C PRO A 31 -42.48 1.02 -12.91
N PRO A 32 -41.31 0.84 -12.28
CA PRO A 32 -40.42 -0.29 -12.56
C PRO A 32 -41.11 -1.65 -12.49
N ILE A 33 -41.99 -1.86 -11.50
CA ILE A 33 -42.71 -3.13 -11.34
C ILE A 33 -43.66 -3.43 -12.50
N VAL A 34 -44.37 -2.42 -13.00
CA VAL A 34 -45.27 -2.55 -14.15
C VAL A 34 -44.47 -2.88 -15.42
N ALA A 35 -43.26 -2.31 -15.53
CA ALA A 35 -42.35 -2.63 -16.63
C ALA A 35 -41.86 -4.09 -16.61
N LEU A 36 -41.84 -4.76 -15.45
CA LEU A 36 -41.50 -6.18 -15.31
C LEU A 36 -42.73 -7.10 -15.52
N GLU A 37 -43.90 -6.73 -14.99
CA GLU A 37 -45.13 -7.52 -15.08
C GLU A 37 -45.61 -7.70 -16.54
N ASN A 38 -45.44 -6.68 -17.38
CA ASN A 38 -45.82 -6.75 -18.79
C ASN A 38 -45.06 -7.88 -19.54
N PRO A 39 -43.71 -7.92 -19.55
CA PRO A 39 -42.96 -9.03 -20.10
C PRO A 39 -43.30 -10.40 -19.49
N ILE A 40 -43.57 -10.47 -18.17
CA ILE A 40 -43.97 -11.73 -17.52
C ILE A 40 -45.24 -12.28 -18.17
N ARG A 41 -46.26 -11.43 -18.37
CA ARG A 41 -47.54 -11.83 -18.99
C ARG A 41 -47.39 -12.13 -20.47
N GLU A 42 -46.63 -11.32 -21.19
CA GLU A 42 -46.41 -11.50 -22.64
C GLU A 42 -45.58 -12.75 -22.97
N ASN A 43 -44.78 -13.25 -22.02
CA ASN A 43 -43.87 -14.37 -22.20
C ASN A 43 -44.15 -15.49 -21.17
N GLU A 44 -45.43 -15.71 -20.85
CA GLU A 44 -45.85 -16.80 -19.98
C GLU A 44 -45.38 -18.15 -20.54
N GLY A 45 -44.81 -19.00 -19.69
CA GLY A 45 -44.21 -20.28 -20.10
C GLY A 45 -42.89 -20.18 -20.87
N SER A 46 -42.39 -18.98 -21.18
CA SER A 46 -41.11 -18.77 -21.86
C SER A 46 -39.98 -18.41 -20.88
N PHE A 47 -38.76 -18.80 -21.23
CA PHE A 47 -37.55 -18.46 -20.49
C PHE A 47 -37.10 -17.03 -20.80
N PHE A 48 -36.90 -16.23 -19.75
CA PHE A 48 -36.19 -14.96 -19.80
C PHE A 48 -35.62 -14.62 -18.42
N LEU A 49 -34.77 -13.60 -18.35
CA LEU A 49 -34.23 -13.05 -17.11
C LEU A 49 -34.31 -11.53 -17.13
N LEU A 50 -34.15 -10.91 -15.96
CA LEU A 50 -34.11 -9.46 -15.82
C LEU A 50 -32.65 -9.00 -15.82
N LEU A 51 -32.21 -8.29 -16.86
CA LEU A 51 -30.86 -7.72 -16.92
C LEU A 51 -30.83 -6.38 -16.19
N GLY A 52 -30.09 -6.30 -15.08
CA GLY A 52 -30.13 -5.15 -14.18
C GLY A 52 -31.50 -5.04 -13.50
N PRO A 53 -31.52 -4.77 -12.21
CA PRO A 53 -32.14 -3.52 -11.81
C PRO A 53 -31.11 -2.55 -11.27
N ILE A 54 -31.40 -1.25 -11.38
CA ILE A 54 -30.57 -0.17 -10.84
C ILE A 54 -31.28 0.41 -9.61
N GLY A 55 -30.55 0.54 -8.51
CA GLY A 55 -31.03 1.16 -7.28
C GLY A 55 -31.58 0.16 -6.25
N ASP A 56 -31.27 0.42 -4.98
CA ASP A 56 -31.57 -0.47 -3.86
C ASP A 56 -33.09 -0.62 -3.60
N PHE A 57 -33.83 0.49 -3.58
CA PHE A 57 -35.28 0.47 -3.36
C PHE A 57 -36.03 -0.31 -4.43
N THR A 58 -35.73 0.00 -5.70
CA THR A 58 -36.36 -0.67 -6.84
C THR A 58 -36.05 -2.16 -6.83
N THR A 59 -34.81 -2.54 -6.54
CA THR A 59 -34.41 -3.95 -6.48
C THR A 59 -35.12 -4.68 -5.33
N ASN A 60 -34.98 -4.20 -4.10
CA ASN A 60 -35.44 -4.92 -2.91
C ASN A 60 -36.96 -4.87 -2.71
N LEU A 61 -37.57 -3.68 -2.79
CA LEU A 61 -39.00 -3.52 -2.49
C LEU A 61 -39.88 -3.87 -3.69
N SER A 62 -39.46 -3.51 -4.90
CA SER A 62 -40.31 -3.68 -6.08
C SER A 62 -40.11 -5.04 -6.75
N PHE A 63 -38.86 -5.45 -7.01
CA PHE A 63 -38.62 -6.63 -7.85
C PHE A 63 -38.53 -7.96 -7.11
N VAL A 64 -37.82 -8.03 -5.97
CA VAL A 64 -37.58 -9.31 -5.27
C VAL A 64 -38.85 -10.15 -5.02
N PRO A 65 -39.99 -9.59 -4.57
CA PRO A 65 -41.21 -10.38 -4.38
C PRO A 65 -41.69 -11.05 -5.67
N THR A 66 -41.70 -10.32 -6.79
CA THR A 66 -42.13 -10.83 -8.10
C THR A 66 -41.12 -11.78 -8.71
N LEU A 67 -39.81 -11.51 -8.53
CA LEU A 67 -38.76 -12.43 -9.00
C LEU A 67 -38.90 -13.80 -8.34
N LYS A 68 -39.17 -13.83 -7.02
CA LYS A 68 -39.42 -15.07 -6.26
C LYS A 68 -40.63 -15.83 -6.77
N SER A 69 -41.78 -15.16 -6.96
CA SER A 69 -43.01 -15.82 -7.39
C SER A 69 -42.96 -16.35 -8.83
N GLN A 70 -42.07 -15.81 -9.66
CA GLN A 70 -41.95 -16.14 -11.09
C GLN A 70 -40.70 -16.96 -11.42
N TYR A 71 -39.91 -17.37 -10.41
CA TYR A 71 -38.62 -18.05 -10.57
C TYR A 71 -37.65 -17.28 -11.48
N LEU A 72 -37.70 -15.95 -11.46
CA LEU A 72 -36.86 -15.09 -12.29
C LEU A 72 -35.59 -14.69 -11.55
N VAL A 73 -34.52 -14.52 -12.32
CA VAL A 73 -33.25 -14.00 -11.82
C VAL A 73 -33.03 -12.59 -12.34
N ALA A 74 -32.72 -11.67 -11.44
CA ALA A 74 -32.11 -10.40 -11.76
C ALA A 74 -30.60 -10.61 -11.93
N PHE A 75 -30.14 -10.51 -13.16
CA PHE A 75 -28.75 -10.73 -13.55
C PHE A 75 -27.98 -9.40 -13.55
N ALA A 76 -26.87 -9.36 -12.80
CA ALA A 76 -26.00 -8.21 -12.61
C ALA A 76 -26.68 -6.91 -12.10
N PRO A 77 -27.49 -6.95 -11.01
CA PRO A 77 -28.05 -5.74 -10.41
C PRO A 77 -26.98 -4.71 -10.04
N LEU A 78 -27.32 -3.43 -10.18
CA LEU A 78 -26.51 -2.28 -9.77
C LEU A 78 -27.13 -1.66 -8.51
N THR A 79 -26.67 -2.15 -7.35
CA THR A 79 -27.10 -1.69 -6.03
C THR A 79 -25.94 -1.11 -5.24
N ALA A 80 -26.24 -0.14 -4.38
CA ALA A 80 -25.27 0.64 -3.63
C ALA A 80 -25.16 0.27 -2.15
N SER A 81 -26.18 -0.40 -1.61
CA SER A 81 -26.30 -0.76 -0.20
C SER A 81 -26.11 -2.25 0.03
N THR A 82 -25.62 -2.57 1.22
CA THR A 82 -25.51 -3.93 1.75
C THR A 82 -26.86 -4.57 2.05
N ALA A 83 -27.95 -3.80 2.14
CA ALA A 83 -29.31 -4.30 2.36
C ALA A 83 -29.75 -5.34 1.30
N SER A 84 -29.25 -5.20 0.05
CA SER A 84 -29.52 -6.14 -1.06
C SER A 84 -28.53 -7.31 -1.15
N ARG A 85 -27.49 -7.34 -0.31
CA ARG A 85 -26.27 -8.14 -0.52
C ARG A 85 -26.17 -9.37 0.38
N GLY A 86 -27.32 -9.98 0.70
CA GLY A 86 -27.44 -11.29 1.34
C GLY A 86 -27.72 -12.43 0.35
N TRP A 87 -27.80 -13.65 0.87
CA TRP A 87 -28.16 -14.82 0.06
C TRP A 87 -29.59 -14.69 -0.46
N ASN A 88 -29.72 -14.57 -1.78
CA ASN A 88 -30.98 -14.58 -2.50
C ASN A 88 -30.74 -15.17 -3.90
N PRO A 89 -31.30 -16.34 -4.23
CA PRO A 89 -31.08 -16.98 -5.53
C PRO A 89 -31.71 -16.21 -6.70
N ASN A 90 -32.57 -15.24 -6.44
CA ASN A 90 -33.16 -14.39 -7.47
C ASN A 90 -32.29 -13.17 -7.83
N LEU A 91 -31.17 -12.93 -7.13
CA LEU A 91 -30.25 -11.83 -7.40
C LEU A 91 -28.87 -12.40 -7.70
N TYR A 92 -28.27 -12.05 -8.84
CA TYR A 92 -26.96 -12.57 -9.28
C TYR A 92 -25.96 -11.44 -9.54
N PHE A 93 -25.09 -11.15 -8.58
CA PHE A 93 -24.17 -10.01 -8.64
C PHE A 93 -22.84 -10.39 -9.30
N LEU A 94 -22.42 -9.57 -10.27
CA LEU A 94 -21.09 -9.64 -10.90
C LEU A 94 -20.11 -8.65 -10.30
N ARG A 95 -20.59 -7.50 -9.81
CA ARG A 95 -19.76 -6.52 -9.11
C ARG A 95 -19.52 -6.90 -7.65
N VAL A 96 -18.44 -6.36 -7.10
CA VAL A 96 -18.15 -6.35 -5.66
C VAL A 96 -19.30 -5.75 -4.83
N SER A 97 -19.31 -6.11 -3.54
CA SER A 97 -20.27 -5.60 -2.57
C SER A 97 -19.95 -4.17 -2.12
N ALA A 98 -20.96 -3.44 -1.66
CA ALA A 98 -20.76 -2.12 -1.05
C ALA A 98 -19.84 -2.15 0.17
N THR A 99 -19.86 -3.25 0.95
CA THR A 99 -18.88 -3.49 2.01
C THR A 99 -17.45 -3.52 1.46
N ALA A 100 -17.20 -4.27 0.40
CA ALA A 100 -15.87 -4.36 -0.21
C ALA A 100 -15.34 -2.99 -0.63
N GLU A 101 -16.18 -2.17 -1.25
CA GLU A 101 -15.82 -0.80 -1.64
C GLU A 101 -15.52 0.08 -0.41
N LEU A 102 -16.36 0.02 0.63
CA LEU A 102 -16.11 0.73 1.89
C LEU A 102 -14.76 0.33 2.51
N LEU A 103 -14.43 -0.96 2.52
CA LEU A 103 -13.15 -1.46 3.05
C LEU A 103 -11.96 -0.88 2.27
N ALA A 104 -12.05 -0.83 0.94
CA ALA A 104 -11.02 -0.25 0.08
C ALA A 104 -10.87 1.26 0.31
N LEU A 105 -11.98 2.01 0.42
CA LEU A 105 -11.96 3.45 0.68
C LEU A 105 -11.38 3.79 2.07
N ILE A 106 -11.71 3.01 3.10
CA ILE A 106 -11.12 3.16 4.44
C ILE A 106 -9.60 2.90 4.39
N ARG A 107 -9.19 1.80 3.74
CA ARG A 107 -7.78 1.44 3.57
C ARG A 107 -7.01 2.55 2.84
N TYR A 108 -7.57 3.10 1.77
CA TYR A 108 -6.98 4.21 1.02
C TYR A 108 -6.88 5.48 1.88
N ALA A 109 -7.93 5.82 2.63
CA ALA A 109 -7.95 7.03 3.45
C ALA A 109 -6.89 7.01 4.57
N ILE A 110 -6.69 5.88 5.23
CA ILE A 110 -5.76 5.76 6.38
C ILE A 110 -4.35 5.38 5.93
N GLY A 111 -4.23 4.53 4.91
CA GLY A 111 -2.94 4.07 4.38
C GLY A 111 -2.32 5.08 3.42
N GLN A 112 -2.99 5.34 2.28
CA GLN A 112 -2.43 6.16 1.20
C GLN A 112 -2.53 7.66 1.48
N LEU A 113 -3.71 8.16 1.87
CA LEU A 113 -3.89 9.57 2.22
C LEU A 113 -3.34 9.92 3.61
N ARG A 114 -3.14 8.91 4.46
CA ARG A 114 -2.66 9.07 5.85
C ARG A 114 -3.50 10.03 6.66
N THR A 115 -4.82 9.94 6.50
CA THR A 115 -5.78 10.91 7.04
C THR A 115 -5.90 10.80 8.55
N LEU A 116 -5.56 11.86 9.30
CA LEU A 116 -5.81 11.93 10.76
C LEU A 116 -7.30 12.16 11.06
N ARG A 117 -7.93 13.09 10.35
CA ARG A 117 -9.31 13.51 10.58
C ARG A 117 -10.21 13.05 9.43
N LEU A 118 -10.58 11.77 9.49
CA LEU A 118 -11.52 11.16 8.56
C LEU A 118 -12.96 11.39 9.02
N GLY A 119 -13.77 12.05 8.18
CA GLY A 119 -15.20 12.20 8.36
C GLY A 119 -16.00 11.12 7.63
N PHE A 120 -17.26 10.94 8.03
CA PHE A 120 -18.20 10.08 7.32
C PHE A 120 -19.49 10.85 7.01
N MET A 121 -20.05 10.64 5.83
CA MET A 121 -21.31 11.25 5.41
C MET A 121 -22.28 10.17 4.94
N TYR A 122 -23.48 10.17 5.50
CA TYR A 122 -24.62 9.39 5.02
C TYR A 122 -25.93 10.12 5.29
N LEU A 123 -27.01 9.62 4.69
CA LEU A 123 -28.36 10.15 4.86
C LEU A 123 -29.26 9.09 5.51
N GLN A 124 -30.20 9.52 6.34
CA GLN A 124 -31.21 8.65 6.95
C GLN A 124 -32.47 8.55 6.08
N ASP A 125 -33.17 7.42 6.23
CA ASP A 125 -34.45 7.08 5.58
C ASP A 125 -34.34 6.85 4.05
N VAL A 126 -33.13 6.58 3.55
CA VAL A 126 -32.84 6.38 2.11
C VAL A 126 -32.01 5.12 1.80
N SER A 127 -31.95 4.16 2.73
CA SER A 127 -31.40 2.79 2.57
C SER A 127 -29.93 2.65 2.14
N PHE A 128 -29.18 3.75 1.98
CA PHE A 128 -27.81 3.75 1.51
C PHE A 128 -26.94 4.57 2.48
N GLY A 129 -25.98 3.89 3.13
CA GLY A 129 -25.03 4.46 4.08
C GLY A 129 -25.34 4.12 5.55
N GLU A 130 -26.61 3.87 5.89
CA GLU A 130 -27.05 3.59 7.26
C GLU A 130 -26.52 2.25 7.80
N GLU A 131 -26.48 1.21 6.97
CA GLU A 131 -25.93 -0.10 7.35
C GLU A 131 -24.40 -0.10 7.28
N GLU A 132 -23.84 0.70 6.38
CA GLU A 132 -22.41 0.82 6.15
C GLU A 132 -21.70 1.58 7.28
N TYR A 133 -22.34 2.59 7.88
CA TYR A 133 -21.71 3.42 8.92
C TYR A 133 -21.33 2.63 10.20
N PRO A 134 -22.22 1.85 10.84
CA PRO A 134 -21.84 1.03 12.01
C PRO A 134 -20.75 0.01 11.70
N LEU A 135 -20.73 -0.53 10.48
CA LEU A 135 -19.67 -1.40 10.01
C LEU A 135 -18.34 -0.63 9.92
N ALA A 136 -18.35 0.55 9.30
CA ALA A 136 -17.20 1.44 9.18
C ALA A 136 -16.60 1.77 10.57
N VAL A 137 -17.45 2.15 11.53
CA VAL A 137 -17.04 2.44 12.92
C VAL A 137 -16.34 1.24 13.55
N ARG A 138 -16.88 0.03 13.39
CA ARG A 138 -16.28 -1.20 13.92
C ARG A 138 -14.91 -1.48 13.30
N ILE A 139 -14.74 -1.23 12.00
CA ILE A 139 -13.48 -1.43 11.29
C ILE A 139 -12.43 -0.42 11.76
N MET A 140 -12.80 0.88 11.81
CA MET A 140 -11.93 1.95 12.33
C MET A 140 -11.45 1.63 13.74
N TYR A 141 -12.37 1.27 14.64
CA TYR A 141 -12.06 0.95 16.03
C TYR A 141 -11.06 -0.22 16.14
N ARG A 142 -11.23 -1.27 15.33
CA ARG A 142 -10.30 -2.42 15.32
C ARG A 142 -8.88 -2.05 14.89
N MET A 143 -8.74 -1.01 14.06
CA MET A 143 -7.45 -0.47 13.65
C MET A 143 -6.88 0.56 14.64
N GLY A 144 -7.64 0.94 15.68
CA GLY A 144 -7.25 1.96 16.66
C GLY A 144 -7.57 3.39 16.22
N HIS A 145 -8.51 3.57 15.29
CA HIS A 145 -8.93 4.87 14.80
C HIS A 145 -10.42 5.12 15.04
N GLU A 146 -10.83 6.38 14.95
CA GLU A 146 -12.23 6.82 14.99
C GLU A 146 -12.50 7.84 13.89
N PHE A 147 -13.78 8.02 13.52
CA PHE A 147 -14.18 9.13 12.66
C PHE A 147 -14.17 10.43 13.47
N CYS A 148 -13.56 11.49 12.94
CA CYS A 148 -13.48 12.77 13.64
C CYS A 148 -14.83 13.50 13.71
N CYS A 149 -15.68 13.25 12.71
CA CYS A 149 -17.03 13.79 12.60
C CYS A 149 -17.89 12.94 11.66
N VAL A 150 -19.22 13.09 11.82
CA VAL A 150 -20.21 12.43 10.99
C VAL A 150 -21.23 13.48 10.55
N PHE A 151 -21.48 13.56 9.25
CA PHE A 151 -22.58 14.34 8.71
C PHE A 151 -23.76 13.39 8.47
N ILE A 152 -24.88 13.68 9.12
CA ILE A 152 -26.09 12.89 9.05
C ILE A 152 -27.31 13.82 9.07
N VAL A 153 -28.22 13.61 8.13
CA VAL A 153 -29.53 14.28 8.09
C VAL A 153 -30.58 13.31 7.57
N LYS A 154 -31.82 13.49 8.00
CA LYS A 154 -32.97 12.80 7.40
C LYS A 154 -33.23 13.36 6.01
N SER A 155 -33.38 12.48 5.04
CA SER A 155 -33.57 12.85 3.64
C SER A 155 -34.73 12.08 3.02
N LEU A 156 -35.12 12.49 1.82
CA LEU A 156 -36.12 11.84 0.99
C LEU A 156 -35.50 11.62 -0.39
N LEU A 157 -35.69 10.43 -0.99
CA LEU A 157 -35.11 10.10 -2.30
C LEU A 157 -35.43 11.14 -3.39
N THR A 158 -36.64 11.72 -3.35
CA THR A 158 -37.11 12.74 -4.31
C THR A 158 -37.23 14.14 -3.70
N GLY A 159 -36.84 14.32 -2.43
CA GLY A 159 -36.99 15.56 -1.66
C GLY A 159 -35.66 16.12 -1.16
N GLN A 160 -35.74 17.04 -0.22
CA GLN A 160 -34.60 17.58 0.52
C GLN A 160 -34.94 17.59 2.01
N SER A 161 -33.91 17.49 2.83
CA SER A 161 -33.98 17.78 4.26
C SER A 161 -34.43 19.22 4.52
N LEU A 162 -34.93 19.48 5.73
CA LEU A 162 -35.19 20.85 6.17
C LEU A 162 -33.86 21.62 6.21
N ASP A 163 -33.86 22.84 5.66
CA ASP A 163 -32.63 23.64 5.55
C ASP A 163 -31.96 23.89 6.91
N ASP A 164 -32.75 24.05 7.97
CA ASP A 164 -32.27 24.23 9.34
C ASP A 164 -31.54 22.99 9.89
N ASP A 165 -32.06 21.80 9.63
CA ASP A 165 -31.45 20.53 10.04
C ASP A 165 -30.12 20.34 9.32
N PHE A 166 -30.11 20.59 8.00
CA PHE A 166 -28.90 20.52 7.19
C PHE A 166 -27.83 21.49 7.70
N ARG A 167 -28.20 22.76 7.92
CA ARG A 167 -27.27 23.79 8.39
C ARG A 167 -26.70 23.44 9.77
N THR A 168 -27.53 22.93 10.67
CA THR A 168 -27.10 22.51 12.01
C THR A 168 -26.09 21.36 11.93
N ALA A 169 -26.39 20.33 11.13
CA ALA A 169 -25.48 19.21 10.89
C ALA A 169 -24.16 19.67 10.25
N TRP A 170 -24.22 20.59 9.29
CA TRP A 170 -23.04 21.13 8.62
C TRP A 170 -22.11 21.88 9.57
N ILE A 171 -22.67 22.75 10.43
CA ILE A 171 -21.89 23.51 11.42
C ILE A 171 -21.19 22.55 12.40
N ALA A 172 -21.89 21.52 12.88
CA ALA A 172 -21.31 20.52 13.77
C ALA A 172 -20.20 19.71 13.09
N PHE A 173 -20.43 19.28 11.84
CA PHE A 173 -19.49 18.51 11.04
C PHE A 173 -18.18 19.25 10.78
N THR A 174 -18.29 20.50 10.31
CA THR A 174 -17.14 21.35 9.94
C THR A 174 -16.33 21.84 11.12
N LYS A 175 -16.91 21.93 12.32
CA LYS A 175 -16.19 22.30 13.56
C LYS A 175 -15.02 21.36 13.87
N ARG A 176 -15.08 20.11 13.38
CA ARG A 176 -14.05 19.09 13.58
C ARG A 176 -12.98 19.09 12.49
N ASN A 177 -13.07 19.99 11.51
CA ASN A 177 -12.08 20.21 10.45
C ASN A 177 -11.64 18.92 9.71
N PRO A 178 -12.59 18.20 9.08
CA PRO A 178 -12.28 16.94 8.39
C PRO A 178 -11.28 17.17 7.24
N GLN A 179 -10.30 16.28 7.13
CA GLN A 179 -9.30 16.28 6.06
C GLN A 179 -9.69 15.40 4.89
N ALA A 180 -10.51 14.38 5.15
CA ALA A 180 -11.12 13.57 4.13
C ALA A 180 -12.52 13.15 4.60
N VAL A 181 -13.41 12.85 3.66
CA VAL A 181 -14.78 12.43 3.94
C VAL A 181 -15.11 11.23 3.08
N ILE A 182 -15.53 10.14 3.72
CA ILE A 182 -16.17 9.02 3.03
C ILE A 182 -17.66 9.35 2.88
N LEU A 183 -18.15 9.44 1.65
CA LEU A 183 -19.53 9.78 1.30
C LEU A 183 -20.27 8.54 0.78
N LEU A 184 -21.20 8.01 1.60
CA LEU A 184 -22.10 6.90 1.27
C LEU A 184 -23.54 7.42 1.35
N ALA A 185 -24.03 7.96 0.23
CA ALA A 185 -25.39 8.48 0.13
C ALA A 185 -25.88 8.35 -1.33
N PRO A 186 -27.20 8.24 -1.58
CA PRO A 186 -27.72 8.21 -2.94
C PRO A 186 -27.50 9.56 -3.63
N PRO A 187 -27.57 9.62 -4.98
CA PRO A 187 -27.49 10.85 -5.74
C PRO A 187 -28.77 11.69 -5.58
N SER A 188 -28.98 12.25 -4.38
CA SER A 188 -30.10 13.08 -4.00
C SER A 188 -29.72 14.55 -3.95
N LYS A 189 -30.72 15.41 -3.85
CA LYS A 189 -30.51 16.85 -3.70
C LYS A 189 -29.72 17.23 -2.44
N ASP A 190 -29.86 16.48 -1.35
CA ASP A 190 -29.07 16.71 -0.12
C ASP A 190 -27.59 16.31 -0.32
N THR A 191 -27.33 15.24 -1.08
CA THR A 191 -25.97 14.85 -1.45
C THR A 191 -25.31 15.91 -2.33
N GLU A 192 -26.04 16.45 -3.32
CA GLU A 192 -25.58 17.55 -4.16
C GLU A 192 -25.28 18.80 -3.33
N LYS A 193 -26.17 19.13 -2.38
CA LYS A 193 -25.98 20.24 -1.43
C LYS A 193 -24.73 20.02 -0.57
N PHE A 194 -24.50 18.82 -0.06
CA PHE A 194 -23.30 18.47 0.70
C PHE A 194 -22.02 18.67 -0.11
N VAL A 195 -21.96 18.16 -1.35
CA VAL A 195 -20.80 18.33 -2.23
C VAL A 195 -20.52 19.81 -2.51
N ARG A 196 -21.55 20.61 -2.78
CA ARG A 196 -21.41 22.07 -2.95
C ARG A 196 -20.85 22.74 -1.70
N MET A 197 -21.30 22.33 -0.52
CA MET A 197 -20.81 22.88 0.75
C MET A 197 -19.35 22.46 1.03
N VAL A 198 -18.96 21.23 0.71
CA VAL A 198 -17.56 20.77 0.83
C VAL A 198 -16.62 21.66 0.03
N VAL A 199 -16.99 21.95 -1.22
CA VAL A 199 -16.19 22.79 -2.13
C VAL A 199 -16.18 24.26 -1.72
N SER A 200 -17.31 24.79 -1.27
CA SER A 200 -17.47 26.24 -1.02
C SER A 200 -17.00 26.71 0.37
N ASP A 201 -17.07 25.85 1.39
CA ASP A 201 -16.68 26.22 2.76
C ASP A 201 -15.15 26.15 2.93
N ALA A 202 -14.56 27.25 3.37
CA ALA A 202 -13.11 27.37 3.57
C ALA A 202 -12.52 26.33 4.56
N ARG A 203 -13.36 25.73 5.41
CA ARG A 203 -12.95 24.69 6.37
C ARG A 203 -12.86 23.30 5.75
N THR A 204 -13.46 23.08 4.57
CA THR A 204 -13.55 21.76 3.92
C THR A 204 -13.10 21.76 2.46
N ASN A 205 -12.86 22.93 1.85
CA ASN A 205 -12.51 23.03 0.43
C ASN A 205 -11.19 22.34 0.03
N LYS A 206 -10.36 21.94 1.00
CA LYS A 206 -9.15 21.11 0.79
C LYS A 206 -9.33 19.65 1.20
N ALA A 207 -10.51 19.26 1.67
CA ALA A 207 -10.76 17.89 2.10
C ALA A 207 -10.87 16.96 0.88
N PHE A 208 -10.37 15.75 1.02
CA PHE A 208 -10.59 14.69 0.04
C PHE A 208 -12.02 14.16 0.15
N LEU A 209 -12.65 13.83 -0.97
CA LEU A 209 -13.97 13.21 -1.00
C LEU A 209 -13.87 11.80 -1.60
N LEU A 210 -14.18 10.78 -0.80
CA LEU A 210 -14.07 9.37 -1.16
C LEU A 210 -15.46 8.77 -1.32
N THR A 211 -15.76 8.13 -2.46
CA THR A 211 -17.13 7.68 -2.77
C THR A 211 -17.17 6.31 -3.46
N PRO A 212 -18.24 5.51 -3.26
CA PRO A 212 -18.38 4.20 -3.91
C PRO A 212 -18.65 4.33 -5.41
N SER A 213 -18.52 3.22 -6.13
CA SER A 213 -18.56 3.20 -7.59
C SER A 213 -19.89 3.65 -8.18
N ILE A 214 -20.99 3.47 -7.45
CA ILE A 214 -22.32 3.86 -7.95
C ILE A 214 -22.43 5.38 -8.15
N LEU A 215 -21.68 6.16 -7.37
CA LEU A 215 -21.69 7.62 -7.46
C LEU A 215 -20.80 8.16 -8.57
N GLN A 216 -19.95 7.33 -9.19
CA GLN A 216 -19.11 7.79 -10.31
C GLN A 216 -19.94 8.46 -11.41
N ILE A 217 -21.12 7.90 -11.71
CA ILE A 217 -22.05 8.37 -12.75
C ILE A 217 -22.48 9.84 -12.56
N VAL A 218 -22.45 10.35 -11.32
CA VAL A 218 -22.90 11.72 -11.01
C VAL A 218 -21.82 12.59 -10.37
N MET A 219 -20.81 12.00 -9.75
CA MET A 219 -19.86 12.72 -8.89
C MET A 219 -19.03 13.73 -9.68
N GLU A 220 -18.60 13.36 -10.88
CA GLU A 220 -17.85 14.28 -11.74
C GLU A 220 -18.65 15.54 -12.06
N ARG A 221 -19.90 15.38 -12.50
CA ARG A 221 -20.84 16.50 -12.74
C ARG A 221 -21.04 17.33 -11.48
N MET A 222 -21.38 16.69 -10.36
CA MET A 222 -21.63 17.37 -9.08
C MET A 222 -20.44 18.19 -8.62
N TRP A 223 -19.23 17.65 -8.74
CA TRP A 223 -17.99 18.31 -8.36
C TRP A 223 -17.67 19.49 -9.28
N ARG A 224 -17.79 19.28 -10.61
CA ARG A 224 -17.60 20.32 -11.62
C ARG A 224 -18.56 21.50 -11.42
N GLU A 225 -19.84 21.22 -11.22
CA GLU A 225 -20.83 22.25 -10.93
C GLU A 225 -20.52 23.00 -9.63
N ALA A 226 -20.15 22.27 -8.57
CA ALA A 226 -19.80 22.88 -7.29
C ALA A 226 -18.61 23.84 -7.41
N LEU A 227 -17.55 23.46 -8.14
CA LEU A 227 -16.39 24.31 -8.41
C LEU A 227 -16.78 25.57 -9.20
N ASN A 228 -17.59 25.42 -10.24
CA ASN A 228 -18.05 26.52 -11.08
C ASN A 228 -18.84 27.57 -10.28
N VAL A 229 -19.69 27.14 -9.35
CA VAL A 229 -20.50 28.04 -8.51
C VAL A 229 -19.63 28.99 -7.68
N VAL A 230 -18.48 28.53 -7.20
CA VAL A 230 -17.56 29.35 -6.38
C VAL A 230 -16.33 29.82 -7.15
N SER A 231 -16.26 29.58 -8.46
CA SER A 231 -15.09 29.87 -9.30
C SER A 231 -13.78 29.32 -8.71
N ALA A 232 -13.83 28.13 -8.08
CA ALA A 232 -12.67 27.47 -7.51
C ALA A 232 -11.93 26.64 -8.57
N PRO A 233 -10.58 26.58 -8.52
CA PRO A 233 -9.83 25.71 -9.41
C PRO A 233 -10.06 24.24 -9.05
N PHE A 234 -10.03 23.38 -10.07
CA PHE A 234 -9.98 21.94 -9.87
C PHE A 234 -8.63 21.54 -9.24
N VAL A 235 -8.67 20.60 -8.29
CA VAL A 235 -7.47 20.03 -7.64
C VAL A 235 -7.42 18.55 -7.97
N SER A 236 -6.43 18.15 -8.78
CA SER A 236 -6.19 16.76 -9.15
C SER A 236 -6.01 15.88 -7.91
N GLY A 237 -6.69 14.74 -7.87
CA GLY A 237 -6.61 13.79 -6.75
C GLY A 237 -7.57 14.04 -5.59
N GLN A 238 -8.29 15.16 -5.57
CA GLN A 238 -9.15 15.51 -4.42
C GLN A 238 -10.40 14.62 -4.32
N VAL A 239 -10.91 14.11 -5.43
CA VAL A 239 -12.03 13.16 -5.47
C VAL A 239 -11.50 11.76 -5.74
N VAL A 240 -11.85 10.83 -4.86
CA VAL A 240 -11.47 9.42 -4.91
C VAL A 240 -12.71 8.57 -5.10
N LEU A 241 -12.64 7.60 -6.00
CA LEU A 241 -13.78 6.80 -6.44
C LEU A 241 -13.41 5.32 -6.40
N ALA A 242 -14.25 4.49 -5.78
CA ALA A 242 -14.14 3.04 -5.93
C ALA A 242 -14.59 2.63 -7.35
N GLY A 243 -13.92 1.70 -8.00
CA GLY A 243 -14.25 1.15 -9.33
C GLY A 243 -14.47 -0.36 -9.28
N ILE A 244 -15.35 -0.87 -10.15
CA ILE A 244 -15.81 -2.28 -10.12
C ILE A 244 -15.27 -3.14 -11.28
N ASN A 245 -14.58 -2.52 -12.23
CA ASN A 245 -13.92 -3.15 -13.37
C ASN A 245 -12.83 -2.22 -13.92
N PRO A 246 -11.84 -2.74 -14.68
CA PRO A 246 -10.80 -1.92 -15.29
C PRO A 246 -11.36 -0.82 -16.21
N LEU A 247 -10.58 0.25 -16.43
CA LEU A 247 -10.92 1.32 -17.36
C LEU A 247 -10.93 0.82 -18.80
N ALA A 248 -11.74 1.45 -19.66
CA ALA A 248 -11.81 1.11 -21.08
C ALA A 248 -10.48 1.35 -21.82
N THR A 249 -9.61 2.19 -21.27
CA THR A 249 -8.28 2.53 -21.78
C THR A 249 -7.17 1.61 -21.27
N ASP A 250 -7.47 0.76 -20.27
CA ASP A 250 -6.45 -0.03 -19.59
C ASP A 250 -6.12 -1.33 -20.33
N THR A 251 -5.25 -1.19 -21.32
CA THR A 251 -4.81 -2.30 -22.18
C THR A 251 -3.80 -3.24 -21.52
N GLN A 252 -3.52 -3.13 -20.22
CA GLN A 252 -2.78 -4.20 -19.53
C GLN A 252 -3.64 -5.48 -19.47
N TYR A 253 -4.96 -5.34 -19.42
CA TYR A 253 -5.90 -6.45 -19.41
C TYR A 253 -6.22 -6.93 -20.83
N HIS A 254 -6.15 -8.25 -21.04
CA HIS A 254 -6.58 -8.89 -22.27
C HIS A 254 -8.08 -8.69 -22.53
N ALA A 255 -8.90 -8.73 -21.48
CA ALA A 255 -10.33 -8.45 -21.57
C ALA A 255 -10.62 -7.07 -22.15
N ILE A 256 -9.84 -6.04 -21.77
CA ILE A 256 -10.03 -4.68 -22.26
C ILE A 256 -9.63 -4.53 -23.72
N LYS A 257 -8.54 -5.18 -24.16
CA LYS A 257 -8.19 -5.21 -25.60
C LYS A 257 -9.34 -5.78 -26.44
N ARG A 258 -9.91 -6.90 -26.01
CA ARG A 258 -11.04 -7.54 -26.72
C ARG A 258 -12.32 -6.72 -26.64
N PHE A 259 -12.57 -6.05 -25.52
CA PHE A 259 -13.67 -5.10 -25.38
C PHE A 259 -13.59 -4.00 -26.44
N GLN A 260 -12.42 -3.34 -26.56
CA GLN A 260 -12.23 -2.26 -27.52
C GLN A 260 -12.49 -2.71 -28.96
N GLU A 261 -12.01 -3.90 -29.35
CA GLU A 261 -12.26 -4.48 -30.67
C GLU A 261 -13.76 -4.72 -30.93
N ASN A 262 -14.43 -5.39 -29.98
CA ASN A 262 -15.85 -5.73 -30.09
C ASN A 262 -16.73 -4.49 -30.16
N VAL A 263 -16.51 -3.52 -29.28
CA VAL A 263 -17.33 -2.31 -29.20
C VAL A 263 -17.13 -1.43 -30.43
N ARG A 264 -15.88 -1.23 -30.91
CA ARG A 264 -15.64 -0.50 -32.16
C ARG A 264 -16.34 -1.17 -33.34
N SER A 265 -16.29 -2.51 -33.43
CA SER A 265 -17.00 -3.24 -34.48
C SER A 265 -18.53 -3.09 -34.37
N TYR A 266 -19.07 -3.16 -33.15
CA TYR A 266 -20.50 -2.98 -32.89
C TYR A 266 -20.98 -1.57 -33.25
N LEU A 267 -20.29 -0.53 -32.79
CA LEU A 267 -20.64 0.87 -33.05
C LEU A 267 -20.53 1.21 -34.54
N LYS A 268 -19.52 0.68 -35.25
CA LYS A 268 -19.40 0.84 -36.71
C LYS A 268 -20.55 0.22 -37.49
N SER A 269 -21.08 -0.91 -37.02
CA SER A 269 -22.18 -1.63 -37.66
C SER A 269 -23.57 -1.11 -37.24
N HIS A 270 -23.64 -0.31 -36.18
CA HIS A 270 -24.88 0.19 -35.59
C HIS A 270 -24.80 1.70 -35.29
N PRO A 271 -24.69 2.55 -36.33
CA PRO A 271 -24.60 3.99 -36.12
C PRO A 271 -25.86 4.51 -35.37
N GLY A 272 -25.65 5.31 -34.32
CA GLY A 272 -26.74 5.91 -33.53
C GLY A 272 -27.33 5.04 -32.43
N VAL A 273 -26.79 3.83 -32.16
CA VAL A 273 -27.23 2.97 -31.03
C VAL A 273 -26.66 3.42 -29.69
N THR A 274 -25.83 4.45 -29.69
CA THR A 274 -25.30 5.09 -28.48
C THR A 274 -25.70 6.55 -28.37
N VAL A 275 -25.69 7.08 -27.16
CA VAL A 275 -25.82 8.52 -26.84
C VAL A 275 -24.54 9.32 -27.17
N PHE A 276 -23.46 8.64 -27.56
CA PHE A 276 -22.20 9.26 -27.95
C PHE A 276 -22.25 9.91 -29.34
N ASN A 277 -21.47 10.97 -29.52
CA ASN A 277 -21.37 11.71 -30.78
C ASN A 277 -20.39 11.03 -31.76
N SER A 278 -19.50 10.16 -31.29
CA SER A 278 -18.50 9.44 -32.12
C SER A 278 -18.42 7.93 -31.83
N SER A 279 -17.83 7.18 -32.78
CA SER A 279 -17.64 5.73 -32.69
C SER A 279 -16.59 5.27 -31.68
N ASP A 280 -15.81 6.20 -31.12
CA ASP A 280 -14.70 5.92 -30.22
C ASP A 280 -14.83 6.67 -28.87
N ASP A 281 -15.92 7.37 -28.57
CA ASP A 281 -16.03 8.21 -27.36
C ASP A 281 -15.84 7.44 -26.03
N PHE A 282 -15.95 6.10 -26.02
CA PHE A 282 -15.75 5.28 -24.81
C PHE A 282 -14.30 5.27 -24.28
N ASP A 283 -13.31 5.67 -25.08
CA ASP A 283 -11.93 5.90 -24.60
C ASP A 283 -11.68 7.39 -24.26
N HIS A 284 -12.61 8.27 -24.63
CA HIS A 284 -12.59 9.72 -24.33
C HIS A 284 -13.53 10.12 -23.16
N ASP A 285 -14.35 9.22 -22.64
CA ASP A 285 -15.10 9.40 -21.40
C ASP A 285 -14.88 8.18 -20.49
N ASP A 286 -14.19 8.38 -19.36
CA ASP A 286 -13.81 7.27 -18.48
C ASP A 286 -15.01 6.66 -17.73
N ILE A 287 -16.04 7.46 -17.41
CA ILE A 287 -17.20 7.01 -16.65
C ILE A 287 -18.09 6.17 -17.55
N ASP A 288 -18.41 6.71 -18.73
CA ASP A 288 -19.23 6.02 -19.71
C ASP A 288 -18.50 4.81 -20.29
N GLY A 289 -17.19 4.95 -20.57
CA GLY A 289 -16.32 3.84 -20.93
C GLY A 289 -16.34 2.71 -19.90
N GLN A 290 -16.27 3.03 -18.60
CA GLN A 290 -16.35 2.01 -17.56
C GLN A 290 -17.70 1.29 -17.55
N LEU A 291 -18.81 2.02 -17.68
CA LEU A 291 -20.15 1.43 -17.73
C LEU A 291 -20.32 0.51 -18.95
N MET A 292 -19.76 0.89 -20.10
CA MET A 292 -19.74 0.04 -21.29
C MET A 292 -18.93 -1.24 -21.06
N VAL A 293 -17.75 -1.14 -20.43
CA VAL A 293 -16.95 -2.32 -20.04
C VAL A 293 -17.76 -3.22 -19.12
N TYR A 294 -18.43 -2.66 -18.10
CA TYR A 294 -19.28 -3.45 -17.21
C TYR A 294 -20.38 -4.18 -17.99
N GLY A 295 -21.13 -3.48 -18.85
CA GLY A 295 -22.17 -4.09 -19.69
C GLY A 295 -21.64 -5.20 -20.61
N TRP A 296 -20.47 -5.00 -21.21
CA TRP A 296 -19.80 -6.00 -22.03
C TRP A 296 -19.37 -7.24 -21.23
N LEU A 297 -18.84 -7.05 -20.02
CA LEU A 297 -18.50 -8.14 -19.10
C LEU A 297 -19.75 -8.92 -18.69
N VAL A 298 -20.85 -8.22 -18.37
CA VAL A 298 -22.14 -8.86 -18.06
C VAL A 298 -22.60 -9.72 -19.24
N GLY A 299 -22.52 -9.20 -20.47
CA GLY A 299 -22.84 -9.95 -21.68
C GLY A 299 -21.95 -11.18 -21.89
N GLY A 300 -20.65 -11.05 -21.64
CA GLY A 300 -19.68 -12.15 -21.71
C GLY A 300 -19.99 -13.27 -20.71
N VAL A 301 -20.27 -12.92 -19.45
CA VAL A 301 -20.65 -13.89 -18.41
C VAL A 301 -22.02 -14.51 -18.72
N LEU A 302 -22.99 -13.71 -19.15
CA LEU A 302 -24.31 -14.21 -19.53
C LEU A 302 -24.24 -15.18 -20.71
N SER A 303 -23.41 -14.91 -21.71
CA SER A 303 -23.21 -15.82 -22.85
C SER A 303 -22.64 -17.17 -22.40
N GLN A 304 -21.70 -17.19 -21.47
CA GLN A 304 -21.23 -18.44 -20.86
C GLN A 304 -22.34 -19.13 -20.07
N ALA A 305 -23.16 -18.36 -19.34
CA ALA A 305 -24.23 -18.91 -18.54
C ALA A 305 -25.35 -19.58 -19.36
N LEU A 306 -25.59 -19.09 -20.59
CA LEU A 306 -26.59 -19.59 -21.55
C LEU A 306 -26.06 -20.70 -22.47
N SER A 307 -24.85 -21.19 -22.26
CA SER A 307 -24.16 -22.09 -23.21
C SER A 307 -24.68 -23.53 -23.23
N THR A 308 -25.42 -23.95 -22.21
CA THR A 308 -25.88 -25.34 -22.04
C THR A 308 -27.40 -25.42 -22.18
N PRO A 309 -27.94 -26.06 -23.24
CA PRO A 309 -29.36 -26.09 -23.54
C PRO A 309 -30.22 -26.70 -22.43
N GLU A 310 -29.72 -27.71 -21.72
CA GLU A 310 -30.42 -28.42 -20.65
C GLU A 310 -30.83 -27.46 -19.52
N TRP A 311 -30.02 -26.43 -19.27
CA TRP A 311 -30.31 -25.42 -18.25
C TRP A 311 -31.28 -24.34 -18.72
N LEU A 312 -31.64 -24.31 -20.00
CA LEU A 312 -32.59 -23.35 -20.57
C LEU A 312 -34.01 -23.92 -20.70
N SER A 313 -34.25 -25.12 -20.19
CA SER A 313 -35.56 -25.80 -20.25
C SER A 313 -36.65 -25.09 -19.44
N SER A 314 -36.28 -24.40 -18.36
CA SER A 314 -37.17 -23.61 -17.53
C SER A 314 -36.41 -22.51 -16.79
N ARG A 315 -37.15 -21.54 -16.24
CA ARG A 315 -36.56 -20.47 -15.41
C ARG A 315 -35.90 -21.02 -14.13
N GLU A 316 -36.53 -22.04 -13.54
CA GLU A 316 -36.03 -22.75 -12.36
C GLU A 316 -34.74 -23.50 -12.65
N ALA A 317 -34.69 -24.31 -13.72
CA ALA A 317 -33.49 -25.05 -14.10
C ALA A 317 -32.31 -24.11 -14.40
N PHE A 318 -32.58 -22.98 -15.04
CA PHE A 318 -31.55 -21.96 -15.27
C PHE A 318 -31.05 -21.37 -13.95
N MET A 319 -31.96 -20.98 -13.06
CA MET A 319 -31.60 -20.42 -11.76
C MET A 319 -30.77 -21.39 -10.93
N GLU A 320 -31.15 -22.67 -10.85
CA GLU A 320 -30.36 -23.70 -10.17
C GLU A 320 -28.97 -23.84 -10.78
N SER A 321 -28.89 -23.85 -12.12
CA SER A 321 -27.61 -23.97 -12.82
C SER A 321 -26.63 -22.85 -12.50
N LEU A 322 -27.12 -21.62 -12.22
CA LEU A 322 -26.26 -20.47 -11.89
C LEU A 322 -25.48 -20.66 -10.58
N TYR A 323 -25.98 -21.51 -9.69
CA TYR A 323 -25.44 -21.75 -8.35
C TYR A 323 -24.88 -23.17 -8.17
N ASP A 324 -24.70 -23.89 -9.27
CA ASP A 324 -24.00 -25.19 -9.31
C ASP A 324 -22.48 -24.99 -9.38
N GLN A 325 -21.91 -24.40 -8.33
CA GLN A 325 -20.46 -24.17 -8.18
C GLN A 325 -19.81 -23.41 -9.35
N ARG A 326 -20.53 -22.45 -9.94
CA ARG A 326 -20.10 -21.78 -11.16
C ARG A 326 -18.95 -20.80 -10.95
N ARG A 327 -18.09 -20.75 -11.98
CA ARG A 327 -16.98 -19.81 -12.14
C ARG A 327 -16.89 -19.39 -13.58
N TYR A 328 -16.86 -18.08 -13.82
CA TYR A 328 -16.70 -17.52 -15.15
C TYR A 328 -15.35 -16.85 -15.30
N VAL A 329 -14.73 -17.08 -16.44
CA VAL A 329 -13.46 -16.45 -16.82
C VAL A 329 -13.69 -15.72 -18.14
N VAL A 330 -13.58 -14.40 -18.11
CA VAL A 330 -13.66 -13.53 -19.28
C VAL A 330 -12.25 -13.04 -19.55
N ASP A 331 -11.54 -13.77 -20.41
CA ASP A 331 -10.10 -13.59 -20.68
C ASP A 331 -9.28 -13.72 -19.39
N ASP A 332 -8.84 -12.61 -18.82
CA ASP A 332 -8.05 -12.51 -17.60
C ASP A 332 -8.84 -12.00 -16.37
N LEU A 333 -10.16 -11.82 -16.50
CA LEU A 333 -11.05 -11.43 -15.41
C LEU A 333 -11.91 -12.61 -14.93
N VAL A 334 -12.00 -12.79 -13.61
CA VAL A 334 -12.70 -13.92 -12.98
C VAL A 334 -13.91 -13.42 -12.17
N PHE A 335 -15.06 -14.06 -12.37
CA PHE A 335 -16.30 -13.81 -11.62
C PHE A 335 -16.77 -15.10 -10.97
N SER A 336 -16.47 -15.25 -9.68
CA SER A 336 -16.61 -16.54 -8.99
C SER A 336 -16.34 -16.46 -7.47
N ASP A 337 -16.56 -17.54 -6.71
CA ASP A 337 -17.36 -18.72 -7.07
C ASP A 337 -18.84 -18.48 -6.67
N TYR A 338 -19.78 -19.07 -7.41
CA TYR A 338 -21.21 -19.03 -7.12
C TYR A 338 -21.68 -20.37 -6.60
N GLY A 339 -22.57 -20.37 -5.61
CA GLY A 339 -22.96 -21.62 -4.95
C GLY A 339 -24.30 -21.57 -4.24
N ASN A 340 -25.04 -22.68 -4.29
CA ASN A 340 -26.33 -22.83 -3.62
C ASN A 340 -26.14 -23.25 -2.15
N GLU A 341 -27.21 -23.66 -1.47
CA GLU A 341 -27.11 -24.28 -0.14
C GLU A 341 -26.27 -25.56 -0.21
N CYS A 342 -25.25 -25.63 0.65
CA CYS A 342 -24.42 -26.83 0.77
C CYS A 342 -25.05 -27.84 1.72
N VAL A 343 -24.96 -29.13 1.34
CA VAL A 343 -25.41 -30.27 2.15
C VAL A 343 -24.19 -31.08 2.60
N GLY A 344 -24.24 -31.63 3.82
CA GLY A 344 -23.20 -32.51 4.36
C GLY A 344 -21.84 -31.83 4.47
N LEU A 345 -20.79 -32.51 3.98
CA LEU A 345 -19.39 -32.04 4.05
C LEU A 345 -18.95 -31.19 2.85
N ALA A 346 -19.86 -30.83 1.94
CA ALA A 346 -19.51 -30.09 0.72
C ALA A 346 -18.74 -28.78 1.02
N ALA A 347 -19.22 -28.00 1.99
CA ALA A 347 -18.56 -26.77 2.43
C ALA A 347 -17.13 -27.02 2.96
N ALA A 348 -16.95 -28.07 3.74
CA ALA A 348 -15.65 -28.45 4.30
C ALA A 348 -14.67 -28.94 3.22
N HIS A 349 -15.18 -29.41 2.09
CA HIS A 349 -14.39 -29.84 0.93
C HIS A 349 -14.18 -28.71 -0.10
N GLY A 350 -14.58 -27.48 0.23
CA GLY A 350 -14.33 -26.29 -0.59
C GLY A 350 -15.48 -25.85 -1.51
N ALA A 351 -16.67 -26.44 -1.40
CA ALA A 351 -17.83 -25.93 -2.11
C ALA A 351 -18.22 -24.53 -1.60
N MET A 352 -18.49 -23.61 -2.52
CA MET A 352 -19.05 -22.31 -2.21
C MET A 352 -20.53 -22.48 -1.82
N CYS A 353 -20.93 -21.88 -0.71
CA CYS A 353 -22.27 -22.05 -0.16
C CYS A 353 -22.98 -20.71 -0.06
N ARG A 354 -24.25 -20.68 -0.49
CA ARG A 354 -25.12 -19.49 -0.40
C ARG A 354 -24.43 -18.23 -0.94
N CYS A 355 -23.85 -18.34 -2.12
CA CYS A 355 -23.12 -17.25 -2.76
C CYS A 355 -23.70 -16.81 -4.09
N ASN A 356 -24.09 -15.54 -4.11
CA ASN A 356 -24.60 -14.84 -5.28
C ASN A 356 -23.74 -13.63 -5.67
N GLN A 357 -22.47 -13.58 -5.26
CA GLN A 357 -21.56 -12.46 -5.48
C GLN A 357 -20.21 -12.93 -6.06
N GLY A 358 -19.99 -12.69 -7.35
CA GLY A 358 -18.78 -13.14 -8.04
C GLY A 358 -17.69 -12.08 -8.20
N GLY A 359 -17.99 -10.79 -7.99
CA GLY A 359 -16.98 -9.74 -8.06
C GLY A 359 -16.04 -9.77 -6.86
N LYS A 360 -14.73 -9.78 -7.11
CA LYS A 360 -13.69 -9.88 -6.06
C LYS A 360 -12.65 -8.76 -6.09
N VAL A 361 -12.73 -7.80 -7.02
CA VAL A 361 -11.73 -6.74 -7.16
C VAL A 361 -12.38 -5.37 -7.01
N VAL A 362 -11.85 -4.55 -6.12
CA VAL A 362 -12.15 -3.12 -6.03
C VAL A 362 -10.94 -2.36 -6.55
N HIS A 363 -11.15 -1.51 -7.53
CA HIS A 363 -10.18 -0.52 -7.96
C HIS A 363 -10.37 0.76 -7.13
N VAL A 364 -9.31 1.45 -6.75
CA VAL A 364 -9.41 2.81 -6.20
C VAL A 364 -8.87 3.79 -7.24
N ARG A 365 -9.63 4.83 -7.52
CA ARG A 365 -9.33 5.81 -8.56
C ARG A 365 -9.34 7.22 -8.03
N VAL A 366 -8.60 8.07 -8.69
CA VAL A 366 -8.61 9.51 -8.46
C VAL A 366 -9.13 10.24 -9.69
N LEU A 367 -9.88 11.31 -9.46
CA LEU A 367 -10.28 12.25 -10.50
C LEU A 367 -9.13 13.24 -10.72
N THR A 368 -8.60 13.30 -11.94
CA THR A 368 -7.45 14.12 -12.33
C THR A 368 -7.84 15.23 -13.29
N ASP A 369 -6.85 16.02 -13.72
CA ASP A 369 -7.04 17.11 -14.68
C ASP A 369 -7.77 16.62 -15.94
N GLY A 370 -8.65 17.47 -16.47
CA GLY A 370 -9.57 17.09 -17.54
C GLY A 370 -10.72 16.18 -17.09
N TYR A 371 -10.89 15.99 -15.77
CA TYR A 371 -11.91 15.11 -15.18
C TYR A 371 -11.75 13.65 -15.59
N ARG A 372 -10.48 13.23 -15.78
CA ARG A 372 -10.12 11.86 -16.11
C ARG A 372 -10.03 11.00 -14.85
N LEU A 373 -10.30 9.71 -15.00
CA LEU A 373 -10.09 8.72 -13.96
C LEU A 373 -8.73 8.06 -14.15
N LEU A 374 -7.93 8.07 -13.10
CA LEU A 374 -6.67 7.34 -13.04
C LEU A 374 -6.75 6.32 -11.90
N ASP A 375 -6.35 5.08 -12.15
CA ASP A 375 -6.15 4.11 -11.06
C ASP A 375 -5.05 4.64 -10.14
N ALA A 376 -5.34 4.71 -8.84
CA ALA A 376 -4.34 5.12 -7.86
C ALA A 376 -3.25 4.04 -7.76
N ASP A 377 -1.99 4.47 -7.66
CA ASP A 377 -0.82 3.58 -7.62
C ASP A 377 -1.04 2.43 -6.63
N SER A 378 -0.95 1.19 -7.13
CA SER A 378 -0.98 -0.04 -6.33
C SER A 378 -2.23 -0.28 -5.45
N ASP A 379 -3.32 0.46 -5.63
CA ASP A 379 -4.48 0.44 -4.74
C ASP A 379 -5.69 -0.35 -5.28
N MET A 380 -5.42 -1.53 -5.84
CA MET A 380 -6.44 -2.55 -6.03
C MET A 380 -6.59 -3.40 -4.77
N MET A 381 -7.81 -3.55 -4.27
CA MET A 381 -8.12 -4.47 -3.20
C MET A 381 -8.85 -5.68 -3.77
N MET A 382 -8.21 -6.86 -3.75
CA MET A 382 -8.89 -8.11 -4.11
C MET A 382 -9.23 -8.94 -2.88
N PHE A 383 -10.38 -9.59 -2.96
CA PHE A 383 -10.96 -10.43 -1.92
C PHE A 383 -10.74 -11.90 -2.25
N ASP A 384 -10.55 -12.71 -1.20
CA ASP A 384 -10.38 -14.16 -1.36
C ASP A 384 -11.61 -14.76 -2.06
N SER A 385 -11.37 -15.54 -3.13
CA SER A 385 -12.41 -16.25 -3.87
C SER A 385 -13.15 -17.28 -3.01
N SER A 386 -12.53 -17.77 -1.93
CA SER A 386 -13.15 -18.71 -0.98
C SER A 386 -14.23 -18.05 -0.11
N GLN A 387 -14.28 -16.71 -0.06
CA GLN A 387 -15.26 -15.96 0.73
C GLN A 387 -16.29 -15.30 -0.18
N CYS A 388 -17.57 -15.60 0.04
CA CYS A 388 -18.63 -14.93 -0.70
C CYS A 388 -18.81 -13.46 -0.28
N TYR A 389 -18.85 -13.21 1.03
CA TYR A 389 -19.22 -11.93 1.61
C TYR A 389 -18.02 -11.24 2.25
N SER A 390 -17.85 -9.94 1.97
CA SER A 390 -16.73 -9.15 2.49
C SER A 390 -16.89 -8.70 3.95
N ASN A 391 -18.04 -8.98 4.58
CA ASN A 391 -18.32 -8.58 5.96
C ASN A 391 -17.47 -9.32 7.02
N ARG A 392 -16.83 -10.42 6.63
CA ARG A 392 -15.87 -11.18 7.47
C ARG A 392 -14.42 -10.85 7.16
N VAL A 393 -14.17 -9.96 6.20
CA VAL A 393 -12.82 -9.56 5.82
C VAL A 393 -12.28 -8.59 6.86
N TYR A 394 -11.08 -8.90 7.37
CA TYR A 394 -10.39 -8.06 8.32
C TYR A 394 -9.44 -7.12 7.58
N VAL A 395 -9.77 -5.84 7.52
CA VAL A 395 -8.80 -4.81 7.15
C VAL A 395 -7.90 -4.59 8.36
N ARG A 396 -6.60 -4.85 8.18
CA ARG A 396 -5.59 -4.65 9.22
C ARG A 396 -5.12 -3.19 9.22
N ALA A 397 -4.75 -2.67 10.39
CA ALA A 397 -4.25 -1.31 10.53
C ALA A 397 -3.01 -1.08 9.64
N PRO A 398 -2.97 -0.02 8.82
CA PRO A 398 -1.79 0.35 8.06
C PRO A 398 -0.68 0.85 8.99
N PHE A 399 0.56 0.66 8.56
CA PHE A 399 1.76 1.24 9.14
C PHE A 399 2.29 2.27 8.13
N SER A 400 2.29 3.52 8.55
CA SER A 400 2.74 4.65 7.76
C SER A 400 4.13 5.10 8.22
N ALA A 401 5.09 5.07 7.31
CA ALA A 401 6.44 5.56 7.55
C ALA A 401 6.81 6.69 6.59
N VAL A 402 7.69 7.57 7.04
CA VAL A 402 8.26 8.63 6.20
C VAL A 402 9.76 8.47 6.07
N LEU A 403 10.29 8.87 4.91
CA LEU A 403 11.71 8.95 4.63
C LEU A 403 12.02 10.36 4.09
N PHE A 404 13.15 10.93 4.49
CA PHE A 404 13.53 12.29 4.08
C PHE A 404 14.58 12.26 2.97
N LYS A 405 14.32 13.00 1.89
CA LYS A 405 15.23 13.24 0.76
C LYS A 405 15.83 14.64 0.89
N VAL A 406 17.08 14.71 1.34
CA VAL A 406 17.72 15.95 1.79
C VAL A 406 18.39 16.68 0.63
N THR A 407 17.88 17.85 0.23
CA THR A 407 18.27 18.50 -1.04
C THR A 407 19.58 19.26 -1.05
N ASP A 408 20.05 19.70 0.11
CA ASP A 408 21.27 20.49 0.31
C ASP A 408 22.49 19.64 0.67
N ASP A 409 22.32 18.32 0.80
CA ASP A 409 23.39 17.36 1.04
C ASP A 409 23.31 16.22 0.00
N PRO A 410 24.20 16.19 -1.01
CA PRO A 410 24.19 15.16 -2.05
C PRO A 410 24.37 13.74 -1.53
N VAL A 411 25.08 13.56 -0.42
CA VAL A 411 25.33 12.25 0.21
C VAL A 411 24.03 11.74 0.81
N ALA A 412 23.39 12.60 1.61
CA ALA A 412 22.11 12.30 2.24
C ALA A 412 21.02 12.03 1.19
N MET A 413 20.97 12.81 0.11
CA MET A 413 20.05 12.57 -1.01
C MET A 413 20.25 11.19 -1.64
N ASN A 414 21.48 10.87 -2.06
CA ASN A 414 21.76 9.57 -2.71
C ASN A 414 21.48 8.40 -1.76
N ALA A 415 21.83 8.52 -0.47
CA ALA A 415 21.54 7.50 0.52
C ALA A 415 20.03 7.29 0.71
N ALA A 416 19.26 8.37 0.80
CA ALA A 416 17.80 8.32 0.89
C ALA A 416 17.18 7.67 -0.36
N GLU A 417 17.65 7.98 -1.57
CA GLU A 417 17.14 7.39 -2.82
C GLU A 417 17.44 5.88 -2.94
N GLU A 418 18.64 5.44 -2.55
CA GLU A 418 18.97 4.00 -2.56
C GLU A 418 18.14 3.23 -1.54
N MET A 419 17.95 3.78 -0.33
CA MET A 419 17.12 3.17 0.71
C MET A 419 15.64 3.15 0.34
N ASP A 420 15.11 4.23 -0.24
CA ASP A 420 13.74 4.30 -0.77
C ASP A 420 13.55 3.21 -1.84
N GLY A 421 14.50 3.12 -2.77
CA GLY A 421 14.53 2.08 -3.80
C GLY A 421 14.52 0.65 -3.25
N GLY A 422 15.23 0.39 -2.16
CA GLY A 422 15.21 -0.91 -1.47
C GLY A 422 13.91 -1.18 -0.71
N SER A 423 13.34 -0.15 -0.12
CA SER A 423 12.09 -0.22 0.64
C SER A 423 10.89 -0.54 -0.25
N SER A 424 10.82 0.08 -1.43
CA SER A 424 9.76 -0.15 -2.42
C SER A 424 9.77 -1.56 -3.04
N LEU A 425 10.84 -2.34 -2.86
CA LEU A 425 10.87 -3.74 -3.36
C LEU A 425 9.85 -4.65 -2.66
N LEU A 426 9.32 -4.23 -1.51
CA LEU A 426 8.23 -4.93 -0.82
C LEU A 426 6.85 -4.60 -1.38
N GLU A 427 6.74 -3.65 -2.30
CA GLU A 427 5.48 -3.25 -2.96
C GLU A 427 5.02 -4.22 -4.04
N ILE A 428 5.64 -5.41 -4.19
CA ILE A 428 5.11 -6.46 -5.06
C ILE A 428 3.81 -7.00 -4.44
N ILE A 429 2.71 -6.39 -4.88
CA ILE A 429 1.32 -6.67 -4.56
C ILE A 429 1.06 -8.17 -4.58
N ARG A 430 0.82 -8.73 -3.40
CA ARG A 430 -0.02 -9.92 -3.24
C ARG A 430 -1.17 -9.61 -2.29
N LEU A 431 -2.33 -10.03 -2.74
CA LEU A 431 -3.65 -9.83 -2.18
C LEU A 431 -3.77 -10.47 -0.81
N GLY A 432 -4.16 -9.67 0.19
CA GLY A 432 -4.29 -10.12 1.57
C GLY A 432 -3.32 -9.42 2.53
N GLU A 433 -2.94 -10.12 3.61
CA GLU A 433 -2.28 -9.63 4.83
C GLU A 433 -1.00 -8.77 4.64
N GLU A 434 -0.47 -8.71 3.42
CA GLU A 434 0.85 -8.18 3.11
C GLU A 434 0.91 -6.67 2.82
N GLY A 435 -0.20 -6.03 2.43
CA GLY A 435 -0.23 -4.61 2.05
C GLY A 435 -0.39 -3.65 3.23
N ARG A 436 0.36 -3.78 4.32
CA ARG A 436 0.19 -2.90 5.50
C ARG A 436 1.20 -1.78 5.59
N LEU A 437 2.31 -1.89 4.88
CA LEU A 437 3.41 -0.94 4.91
C LEU A 437 3.19 0.13 3.83
N PHE A 438 3.12 1.39 4.25
CA PHE A 438 3.05 2.57 3.39
C PHE A 438 4.25 3.45 3.70
N ILE A 439 5.07 3.75 2.71
CA ILE A 439 6.28 4.57 2.87
C ILE A 439 6.16 5.79 1.97
N ASN A 440 6.38 6.97 2.53
CA ASN A 440 6.31 8.23 1.80
C ASN A 440 7.62 8.99 1.91
N ALA A 441 8.20 9.36 0.77
CA ALA A 441 9.36 10.24 0.72
C ALA A 441 8.95 11.71 0.81
N ILE A 442 9.65 12.49 1.63
CA ILE A 442 9.49 13.95 1.77
C ILE A 442 10.80 14.61 1.36
N THR A 443 10.77 15.46 0.33
CA THR A 443 11.94 16.16 -0.20
C THR A 443 12.04 17.58 0.35
N LEU A 444 13.14 17.91 1.02
CA LEU A 444 13.34 19.20 1.70
C LEU A 444 14.83 19.43 2.07
N PRO A 445 15.26 20.66 2.38
CA PRO A 445 16.59 20.90 2.92
C PRO A 445 16.73 20.41 4.38
N SER A 446 17.96 20.12 4.79
CA SER A 446 18.33 19.59 6.12
C SER A 446 17.78 20.42 7.28
N SER A 447 17.84 21.74 7.16
CA SER A 447 17.34 22.70 8.16
C SER A 447 15.83 22.61 8.42
N GLY A 448 15.06 22.03 7.48
CA GLY A 448 13.61 21.92 7.57
C GLY A 448 13.09 20.62 8.21
N ILE A 449 13.94 19.59 8.38
CA ILE A 449 13.48 18.23 8.71
C ILE A 449 12.70 18.17 10.01
N VAL A 450 13.23 18.75 11.09
CA VAL A 450 12.57 18.72 12.41
C VAL A 450 11.20 19.43 12.37
N SER A 451 11.12 20.59 11.72
CA SER A 451 9.85 21.31 11.59
C SER A 451 8.85 20.58 10.71
N GLU A 452 9.31 19.94 9.64
CA GLU A 452 8.44 19.20 8.73
C GLU A 452 7.92 17.93 9.38
N LEU A 453 8.76 17.17 10.10
CA LEU A 453 8.32 16.00 10.85
C LEU A 453 7.25 16.35 11.88
N LYS A 454 7.42 17.44 12.63
CA LYS A 454 6.39 17.93 13.58
C LYS A 454 5.10 18.35 12.87
N SER A 455 5.22 19.03 11.73
CA SER A 455 4.10 19.39 10.86
C SER A 455 3.36 18.13 10.39
N GLU A 456 4.10 17.13 9.94
CA GLU A 456 3.59 15.85 9.45
C GLU A 456 2.83 15.10 10.55
N LEU A 457 3.40 14.94 11.73
CA LEU A 457 2.73 14.27 12.87
C LEU A 457 1.43 14.98 13.30
N SER A 458 1.30 16.29 13.04
CA SER A 458 0.07 17.05 13.33
C SER A 458 -1.00 16.99 12.22
N LYS A 459 -0.62 16.57 11.02
CA LYS A 459 -1.46 16.63 9.81
C LYS A 459 -1.73 15.25 9.20
N ARG A 460 -0.89 14.26 9.42
CA ARG A 460 -0.98 12.93 8.84
C ARG A 460 -0.67 11.85 9.87
N ILE A 461 -1.23 10.66 9.61
CA ILE A 461 -0.86 9.45 10.34
C ILE A 461 0.56 9.10 9.92
N THR A 462 1.50 9.20 10.86
CA THR A 462 2.90 8.85 10.68
C THR A 462 3.33 8.06 11.91
N ASN A 463 3.71 6.80 11.71
CA ASN A 463 4.06 5.88 12.78
C ASN A 463 5.57 5.74 12.94
N ALA A 464 6.32 5.88 11.84
CA ALA A 464 7.77 5.78 11.88
C ALA A 464 8.50 6.71 10.90
N VAL A 465 9.79 6.89 11.16
CA VAL A 465 10.78 7.44 10.23
C VAL A 465 11.76 6.34 9.87
N LEU A 466 12.05 6.21 8.57
CA LEU A 466 13.02 5.29 8.00
C LEU A 466 14.12 6.07 7.28
N GLY A 467 15.34 5.54 7.30
CA GLY A 467 16.44 6.05 6.49
C GLY A 467 17.23 7.20 7.11
N VAL A 468 17.67 8.12 6.25
CA VAL A 468 18.66 9.15 6.62
C VAL A 468 18.04 10.20 7.54
N VAL A 469 18.69 10.44 8.68
CA VAL A 469 18.29 11.45 9.67
C VAL A 469 19.50 12.15 10.27
N SER A 470 19.31 13.37 10.76
CA SER A 470 20.29 14.03 11.62
C SER A 470 20.00 13.72 13.10
N GLY A 471 21.01 13.86 13.96
CA GLY A 471 20.88 13.54 15.39
C GLY A 471 19.76 14.31 16.09
N SER A 472 19.47 15.56 15.70
CA SER A 472 18.40 16.37 16.28
C SER A 472 17.00 15.91 15.91
N VAL A 473 16.84 15.16 14.82
CA VAL A 473 15.56 14.59 14.39
C VAL A 473 15.17 13.44 15.30
N LEU A 474 16.15 12.68 15.82
CA LEU A 474 15.93 11.56 16.73
C LEU A 474 15.29 11.98 18.06
N ASP A 475 15.31 13.26 18.41
CA ASP A 475 14.72 13.77 19.66
C ASP A 475 13.23 14.14 19.50
N VAL A 476 12.64 13.96 18.31
CA VAL A 476 11.20 14.23 18.08
C VAL A 476 10.35 13.07 18.63
N PRO A 477 9.44 13.32 19.60
CA PRO A 477 8.60 12.28 20.19
C PRO A 477 7.39 11.93 19.32
N GLY A 478 6.70 10.84 19.66
CA GLY A 478 5.44 10.43 19.02
C GLY A 478 5.62 9.71 17.68
N VAL A 479 6.85 9.31 17.35
CA VAL A 479 7.21 8.57 16.14
C VAL A 479 8.34 7.59 16.46
N ALA A 480 8.32 6.41 15.84
CA ALA A 480 9.40 5.43 15.97
C ALA A 480 10.48 5.69 14.90
N PHE A 481 11.75 5.58 15.25
CA PHE A 481 12.85 5.56 14.27
C PHE A 481 13.30 4.12 14.09
N ILE A 482 13.17 3.60 12.87
CA ILE A 482 13.61 2.23 12.55
C ILE A 482 14.85 2.32 11.69
N ASP A 483 15.95 1.86 12.27
CA ASP A 483 17.30 1.88 11.71
C ASP A 483 17.73 3.22 11.10
N PRO A 484 17.77 4.29 11.91
CA PRO A 484 18.19 5.60 11.40
C PRO A 484 19.62 5.58 10.88
N VAL A 485 19.84 6.13 9.69
CA VAL A 485 21.16 6.34 9.11
C VAL A 485 21.60 7.78 9.36
N VAL A 486 22.61 7.94 10.21
CA VAL A 486 23.20 9.24 10.51
C VAL A 486 24.41 9.52 9.61
N LEU A 487 24.60 10.78 9.25
CA LEU A 487 25.65 11.23 8.34
C LEU A 487 27.00 11.46 9.02
N GLU A 488 26.97 11.64 10.34
CA GLU A 488 28.16 11.82 11.17
C GLU A 488 28.25 10.69 12.21
N PRO A 489 29.46 10.19 12.51
CA PRO A 489 29.66 9.27 13.61
C PRO A 489 29.25 9.92 14.94
N HIS A 490 28.41 9.25 15.70
CA HIS A 490 28.02 9.65 17.04
C HIS A 490 27.92 8.44 17.95
N LEU A 491 28.02 8.68 19.25
CA LEU A 491 27.74 7.66 20.26
C LEU A 491 26.22 7.49 20.41
N ASN A 492 25.79 6.26 20.67
CA ASN A 492 24.39 6.00 20.91
C ASN A 492 23.94 6.65 22.22
N LYS A 493 22.79 7.32 22.17
CA LYS A 493 22.11 7.86 23.35
C LYS A 493 20.80 7.13 23.48
N TYR A 494 20.54 6.56 24.65
CA TYR A 494 19.33 5.79 24.88
C TYR A 494 18.08 6.65 24.60
N ARG A 495 17.30 6.18 23.62
CA ARG A 495 16.02 6.76 23.21
C ARG A 495 15.08 5.58 22.95
N GLY A 496 14.07 5.39 23.79
CA GLY A 496 13.18 4.22 23.69
C GLY A 496 12.42 4.15 22.35
N HIS A 497 12.24 5.27 21.65
CA HIS A 497 11.60 5.32 20.34
C HIS A 497 12.57 5.15 19.16
N VAL A 498 13.85 4.85 19.40
CA VAL A 498 14.85 4.60 18.35
C VAL A 498 15.29 3.13 18.38
N ILE A 499 15.00 2.42 17.30
CA ILE A 499 15.30 1.00 17.12
C ILE A 499 16.46 0.89 16.14
N HIS A 500 17.64 0.49 16.63
CA HIS A 500 18.81 0.24 15.79
C HIS A 500 18.78 -1.19 15.28
N LEU A 501 18.84 -1.36 13.95
CA LEU A 501 19.04 -2.67 13.33
C LEU A 501 20.50 -2.84 12.92
N SER A 502 21.14 -1.77 12.45
CA SER A 502 22.57 -1.65 12.18
C SER A 502 23.37 -1.52 13.47
N PRO A 503 24.64 -1.98 13.49
CA PRO A 503 25.45 -1.95 14.70
C PRO A 503 25.79 -0.51 15.11
N ALA A 504 25.57 -0.18 16.37
CA ALA A 504 26.02 1.09 16.94
C ALA A 504 27.56 1.19 16.92
N LEU A 505 28.11 2.41 16.98
CA LEU A 505 29.55 2.64 16.88
C LEU A 505 30.32 1.88 17.99
N GLU A 506 29.75 1.84 19.19
CA GLU A 506 30.26 1.14 20.36
C GLU A 506 30.36 -0.37 20.14
N GLN A 507 29.31 -0.96 19.55
CA GLN A 507 29.28 -2.38 19.21
C GLN A 507 30.32 -2.71 18.15
N GLN A 508 30.51 -1.82 17.16
CA GLN A 508 31.54 -1.98 16.14
C GLN A 508 32.95 -1.94 16.75
N PHE A 509 33.22 -1.02 17.69
CA PHE A 509 34.51 -0.97 18.40
C PHE A 509 34.79 -2.28 19.11
N TYR A 510 33.85 -2.75 19.93
CA TYR A 510 34.03 -3.99 20.68
C TYR A 510 34.36 -5.18 19.76
N VAL A 511 33.59 -5.34 18.67
CA VAL A 511 33.76 -6.48 17.75
C VAL A 511 35.06 -6.39 16.97
N VAL A 512 35.42 -5.22 16.44
CA VAL A 512 36.67 -5.07 15.70
C VAL A 512 37.87 -5.21 16.63
N VAL A 513 37.85 -4.60 17.82
CA VAL A 513 38.94 -4.72 18.80
C VAL A 513 39.11 -6.18 19.24
N SER A 514 38.01 -6.88 19.54
CA SER A 514 38.04 -8.31 19.88
C SER A 514 38.60 -9.16 18.74
N TYR A 515 38.25 -8.85 17.50
CA TYR A 515 38.77 -9.54 16.32
C TYR A 515 40.28 -9.32 16.09
N LEU A 516 40.77 -8.12 16.42
CA LEU A 516 42.18 -7.78 16.34
C LEU A 516 42.97 -8.30 17.55
N ALA A 517 42.30 -8.53 18.70
CA ALA A 517 42.89 -9.14 19.88
C ALA A 517 43.38 -10.55 19.54
N GLY A 518 44.69 -10.79 19.68
CA GLY A 518 45.34 -12.04 19.29
C GLY A 518 45.99 -12.02 17.91
N LYS A 519 45.85 -10.93 17.15
CA LYS A 519 46.67 -10.64 15.98
C LYS A 519 47.88 -9.80 16.38
N ALA A 520 49.01 -9.98 15.70
CA ALA A 520 50.20 -9.16 15.90
C ALA A 520 49.96 -7.74 15.32
N CYS A 521 49.29 -6.89 16.08
CA CYS A 521 49.09 -5.47 15.77
C CYS A 521 50.11 -4.62 16.53
N GLU A 522 50.88 -3.78 15.84
CA GLU A 522 51.99 -3.01 16.44
C GLU A 522 51.52 -1.78 17.24
N SER A 523 50.50 -1.05 16.74
CA SER A 523 50.00 0.19 17.34
C SER A 523 48.56 0.50 16.92
N PHE A 524 47.83 1.27 17.73
CA PHE A 524 46.48 1.75 17.44
C PHE A 524 46.43 3.28 17.41
N HIS A 525 45.76 3.82 16.40
CA HIS A 525 45.59 5.25 16.18
C HIS A 525 44.12 5.56 15.83
N ALA A 526 43.69 6.80 16.04
CA ALA A 526 42.36 7.26 15.65
C ALA A 526 42.43 8.62 14.93
N VAL A 527 41.64 8.74 13.87
CA VAL A 527 41.39 9.97 13.11
C VAL A 527 39.88 10.15 13.04
N ILE A 528 39.36 11.16 13.74
CA ILE A 528 37.92 11.31 13.98
C ILE A 528 37.45 12.67 13.49
N ARG A 529 36.48 12.68 12.57
CA ARG A 529 35.74 13.86 12.13
C ARG A 529 34.31 13.77 12.67
N SER A 530 34.08 14.33 13.84
CA SER A 530 32.77 14.39 14.49
C SER A 530 32.74 15.49 15.55
N SER A 531 31.55 16.03 15.81
CA SER A 531 31.33 16.92 16.95
C SER A 531 31.47 16.22 18.30
N GLU A 532 31.34 14.88 18.35
CA GLU A 532 31.55 14.04 19.54
C GLU A 532 32.95 13.37 19.53
N GLY A 533 33.92 13.97 18.82
CA GLY A 533 35.22 13.34 18.55
C GLY A 533 36.04 12.96 19.79
N ASP A 534 36.00 13.81 20.83
CA ASP A 534 36.67 13.53 22.11
C ASP A 534 36.06 12.30 22.80
N ASP A 535 34.73 12.28 22.97
CA ASP A 535 34.00 11.18 23.62
C ASP A 535 34.17 9.85 22.87
N ILE A 536 34.13 9.89 21.53
CA ILE A 536 34.38 8.72 20.69
C ILE A 536 35.82 8.20 20.90
N GLY A 537 36.80 9.09 20.96
CA GLY A 537 38.20 8.75 21.21
C GLY A 537 38.41 8.09 22.58
N ASP A 538 37.77 8.63 23.62
CA ASP A 538 37.82 8.10 24.98
C ASP A 538 37.18 6.71 25.08
N LEU A 539 36.04 6.50 24.41
CA LEU A 539 35.40 5.19 24.38
C LEU A 539 36.26 4.16 23.63
N LEU A 540 36.84 4.52 22.48
CA LEU A 540 37.74 3.65 21.74
C LEU A 540 38.97 3.28 22.58
N SER A 541 39.56 4.26 23.27
CA SER A 541 40.68 4.05 24.19
C SER A 541 40.30 3.06 25.31
N THR A 542 39.15 3.28 25.95
CA THR A 542 38.62 2.40 27.01
C THR A 542 38.39 0.98 26.50
N THR A 543 37.82 0.84 25.29
CA THR A 543 37.59 -0.45 24.65
C THR A 543 38.90 -1.18 24.37
N LEU A 544 39.91 -0.49 23.83
CA LEU A 544 41.24 -1.08 23.60
C LEU A 544 41.91 -1.56 24.89
N VAL A 545 41.83 -0.75 25.97
CA VAL A 545 42.39 -1.09 27.28
C VAL A 545 41.76 -2.36 27.85
N ALA A 546 40.46 -2.56 27.66
CA ALA A 546 39.76 -3.77 28.10
C ALA A 546 40.32 -5.06 27.47
N PHE A 547 40.97 -4.96 26.30
CA PHE A 547 41.64 -6.07 25.62
C PHE A 547 43.17 -6.01 25.73
N GLY A 548 43.72 -5.21 26.65
CA GLY A 548 45.17 -5.10 26.88
C GLY A 548 45.93 -4.33 25.79
N MET A 549 45.24 -3.50 25.02
CA MET A 549 45.80 -2.67 23.94
C MET A 549 45.76 -1.18 24.33
N VAL A 550 46.52 -0.34 23.62
CA VAL A 550 46.65 1.08 23.93
C VAL A 550 46.48 1.92 22.67
N LEU A 551 45.63 2.94 22.75
CA LEU A 551 45.50 3.98 21.74
C LEU A 551 46.68 4.96 21.85
N GLN A 552 47.55 4.99 20.84
CA GLN A 552 48.78 5.80 20.86
C GLN A 552 48.54 7.26 20.50
N SER A 553 47.58 7.52 19.62
CA SER A 553 47.25 8.88 19.20
C SER A 553 45.80 8.99 18.75
N THR A 554 45.18 10.11 19.10
CA THR A 554 43.86 10.51 18.61
C THR A 554 44.01 11.86 17.92
N THR A 555 43.54 11.95 16.68
CA THR A 555 43.51 13.20 15.92
C THR A 555 42.07 13.57 15.63
N ILE A 556 41.62 14.70 16.17
CA ILE A 556 40.29 15.23 15.92
C ILE A 556 40.34 16.24 14.77
N MET A 557 39.42 16.08 13.83
CA MET A 557 39.31 16.87 12.60
C MET A 557 38.02 17.67 12.60
N SER A 558 38.07 18.86 12.01
CA SER A 558 36.91 19.73 11.82
C SER A 558 36.63 19.92 10.34
N GLY A 559 35.34 19.89 9.97
CA GLY A 559 34.86 20.14 8.60
C GLY A 559 35.63 19.39 7.52
N ASP A 560 35.86 20.06 6.38
CA ASP A 560 36.49 19.49 5.19
C ASP A 560 38.03 19.49 5.24
N THR A 561 38.62 19.47 6.44
CA THR A 561 40.08 19.38 6.56
C THR A 561 40.59 18.07 5.95
N SER A 562 41.69 18.15 5.19
CA SER A 562 42.31 16.99 4.56
C SER A 562 42.93 16.03 5.58
N MET A 563 42.85 14.73 5.28
CA MET A 563 43.37 13.63 6.08
C MET A 563 44.83 13.25 5.74
N GLU A 564 45.36 13.74 4.63
CA GLU A 564 46.60 13.24 4.00
C GLU A 564 47.81 13.19 4.95
N SER A 565 47.99 14.18 5.82
CA SER A 565 49.13 14.25 6.77
C SER A 565 48.82 13.72 8.18
N ARG A 566 47.64 13.12 8.38
CA ARG A 566 47.14 12.68 9.70
C ARG A 566 47.11 11.16 9.87
N LEU A 567 47.30 10.42 8.77
CA LEU A 567 47.38 8.96 8.80
C LEU A 567 48.77 8.50 9.25
N PRO A 568 48.87 7.49 10.15
CA PRO A 568 50.15 6.91 10.52
C PRO A 568 50.73 6.04 9.39
N ASP A 569 52.03 5.77 9.44
CA ASP A 569 52.73 4.96 8.42
C ASP A 569 52.69 3.44 8.70
N ARG A 570 52.24 3.02 9.89
CA ARG A 570 52.17 1.62 10.34
C ARG A 570 51.11 1.43 11.43
N GLY A 571 50.73 0.18 11.68
CA GLY A 571 49.77 -0.18 12.72
C GLY A 571 48.33 -0.14 12.22
N THR A 572 47.38 -0.01 13.15
CA THR A 572 45.94 0.06 12.88
C THR A 572 45.43 1.46 13.15
N VAL A 573 44.72 2.07 12.19
CA VAL A 573 44.05 3.35 12.38
C VAL A 573 42.54 3.20 12.24
N TYR A 574 41.79 3.77 13.18
CA TYR A 574 40.36 3.97 13.05
C TYR A 574 40.11 5.32 12.39
N VAL A 575 39.43 5.33 11.25
CA VAL A 575 39.11 6.53 10.49
C VAL A 575 37.60 6.69 10.47
N MET A 576 37.09 7.79 11.05
CA MET A 576 35.65 8.00 11.25
C MET A 576 35.22 9.37 10.73
N GLY A 577 34.06 9.43 10.09
CA GLY A 577 33.44 10.61 9.51
C GLY A 577 34.01 10.93 8.13
N LEU A 578 33.88 10.00 7.18
CA LEU A 578 34.52 10.14 5.86
C LEU A 578 33.90 11.27 5.02
N SER A 579 34.74 12.16 4.49
CA SER A 579 34.37 13.19 3.51
C SER A 579 34.67 12.73 2.07
N THR A 580 34.11 13.44 1.10
CA THR A 580 34.36 13.18 -0.33
C THR A 580 35.87 13.17 -0.63
N GLY A 581 36.33 12.13 -1.32
CA GLY A 581 37.74 11.98 -1.70
C GLY A 581 38.64 11.29 -0.66
N ASP A 582 38.18 11.10 0.59
CA ASP A 582 38.94 10.36 1.60
C ASP A 582 39.17 8.90 1.19
N ALA A 583 38.24 8.30 0.44
CA ALA A 583 38.38 6.92 -0.05
C ALA A 583 39.64 6.71 -0.89
N GLU A 584 39.93 7.62 -1.83
CA GLU A 584 41.11 7.57 -2.70
C GLU A 584 42.40 7.80 -1.89
N LEU A 585 42.37 8.78 -0.97
CA LEU A 585 43.49 9.06 -0.06
C LEU A 585 43.85 7.84 0.78
N ILE A 586 42.86 7.16 1.35
CA ILE A 586 43.06 5.94 2.15
C ILE A 586 43.62 4.81 1.28
N ALA A 587 43.06 4.62 0.08
CA ALA A 587 43.51 3.57 -0.84
C ALA A 587 44.98 3.76 -1.26
N ASP A 588 45.36 4.99 -1.60
CA ASP A 588 46.73 5.39 -1.92
C ASP A 588 47.69 5.21 -0.74
N HIS A 589 47.26 5.66 0.45
CA HIS A 589 48.08 5.58 1.65
C HIS A 589 48.33 4.12 2.05
N LEU A 590 47.29 3.27 2.03
CA LEU A 590 47.47 1.85 2.25
C LEU A 590 48.44 1.24 1.21
N GLN A 591 48.36 1.61 -0.06
CA GLN A 591 49.26 1.08 -1.09
C GLN A 591 50.74 1.40 -0.82
N ARG A 592 51.04 2.59 -0.26
CA ARG A 592 52.40 3.00 0.12
C ARG A 592 52.88 2.31 1.40
N HIS A 593 51.97 2.04 2.33
CA HIS A 593 52.28 1.54 3.67
C HIS A 593 51.74 0.12 3.90
N GLY A 594 52.52 -0.90 3.52
CA GLY A 594 52.09 -2.31 3.54
C GLY A 594 51.79 -2.90 4.93
N SER A 595 52.32 -2.30 6.00
CA SER A 595 52.13 -2.70 7.40
C SER A 595 50.95 -2.01 8.09
N MET A 596 50.14 -1.27 7.34
CA MET A 596 49.03 -0.49 7.86
C MET A 596 47.67 -1.18 7.63
N LEU A 597 46.79 -1.07 8.62
CA LEU A 597 45.41 -1.50 8.59
C LEU A 597 44.50 -0.28 8.87
N VAL A 598 43.42 -0.13 8.10
CA VAL A 598 42.44 0.95 8.31
C VAL A 598 41.11 0.33 8.69
N VAL A 599 40.48 0.86 9.73
CA VAL A 599 39.14 0.49 10.18
C VAL A 599 38.20 1.68 9.94
N VAL A 600 37.08 1.46 9.27
CA VAL A 600 36.05 2.47 9.01
C VAL A 600 34.71 2.01 9.61
N PRO A 601 33.93 2.89 10.26
CA PRO A 601 32.58 2.59 10.70
C PRO A 601 31.66 2.15 9.55
N PHE A 602 30.69 1.30 9.86
CA PHE A 602 29.73 0.77 8.89
C PHE A 602 28.97 1.89 8.16
N LEU A 603 28.48 2.90 8.87
CA LEU A 603 27.71 3.99 8.27
C LEU A 603 28.57 4.84 7.31
N ASP A 604 29.82 5.14 7.68
CA ASP A 604 30.76 5.80 6.78
C ASP A 604 31.01 4.97 5.51
N MET A 605 31.16 3.64 5.68
CA MET A 605 31.36 2.72 4.57
C MET A 605 30.16 2.71 3.60
N ILE A 606 28.92 2.57 4.11
CA ILE A 606 27.75 2.49 3.23
C ILE A 606 27.47 3.83 2.54
N LEU A 607 27.66 4.96 3.22
CA LEU A 607 27.46 6.31 2.67
C LEU A 607 28.50 6.65 1.59
N ARG A 608 29.70 6.06 1.67
CA ARG A 608 30.80 6.23 0.70
C ARG A 608 31.05 4.99 -0.15
N HIS A 609 30.10 4.04 -0.20
CA HIS A 609 30.32 2.73 -0.81
C HIS A 609 30.83 2.83 -2.25
N ARG A 610 30.25 3.71 -3.08
CA ARG A 610 30.69 3.89 -4.48
C ARG A 610 32.11 4.45 -4.59
N GLU A 611 32.48 5.41 -3.74
CA GLU A 611 33.82 6.00 -3.72
C GLU A 611 34.85 4.97 -3.25
N LEU A 612 34.55 4.25 -2.17
CA LEU A 612 35.40 3.15 -1.68
C LEU A 612 35.54 2.05 -2.72
N VAL A 613 34.47 1.73 -3.44
CA VAL A 613 34.55 0.75 -4.52
C VAL A 613 35.47 1.26 -5.63
N SER A 614 35.25 2.47 -6.13
CA SER A 614 36.10 3.02 -7.19
C SER A 614 37.58 3.13 -6.78
N ALA A 615 37.85 3.48 -5.52
CA ALA A 615 39.20 3.71 -5.03
C ALA A 615 40.01 2.41 -4.88
N PHE A 616 39.37 1.31 -4.46
CA PHE A 616 40.09 0.06 -4.14
C PHE A 616 39.99 -1.02 -5.23
N GLU A 617 39.22 -0.78 -6.30
CA GLU A 617 39.09 -1.75 -7.40
C GLU A 617 40.45 -2.11 -8.00
N GLY A 618 40.76 -3.41 -8.00
CA GLY A 618 42.03 -3.94 -8.52
C GLY A 618 43.26 -3.71 -7.62
N ARG A 619 43.10 -3.12 -6.43
CA ARG A 619 44.22 -2.86 -5.49
C ARG A 619 44.35 -3.96 -4.44
N ALA A 620 45.57 -4.47 -4.27
CA ALA A 620 45.89 -5.43 -3.20
C ALA A 620 45.75 -4.82 -1.78
N SER A 621 45.70 -3.49 -1.66
CA SER A 621 45.44 -2.79 -0.39
C SER A 621 44.03 -3.00 0.16
N ALA A 622 43.08 -3.47 -0.65
CA ALA A 622 41.68 -3.68 -0.24
C ALA A 622 41.53 -4.64 0.95
N ASP A 623 42.40 -5.66 1.06
CA ASP A 623 42.35 -6.66 2.15
C ASP A 623 42.69 -6.06 3.54
N ARG A 624 43.16 -4.80 3.56
CA ARG A 624 43.57 -4.06 4.77
C ARG A 624 42.62 -2.93 5.16
N LEU A 625 41.49 -2.80 4.46
CA LEU A 625 40.38 -1.93 4.85
C LEU A 625 39.30 -2.78 5.53
N LEU A 626 39.04 -2.50 6.81
CA LEU A 626 38.09 -3.26 7.63
C LEU A 626 36.89 -2.41 8.01
N PHE A 627 35.74 -3.07 8.10
CA PHE A 627 34.54 -2.53 8.74
C PHE A 627 33.78 -3.69 9.38
N ALA A 628 32.99 -3.39 10.40
CA ALA A 628 32.10 -4.34 11.03
C ALA A 628 30.68 -4.16 10.48
N THR A 629 30.04 -5.26 10.09
CA THR A 629 28.64 -5.21 9.65
C THR A 629 27.87 -6.40 10.19
N ASN A 630 26.58 -6.19 10.34
CA ASN A 630 25.60 -7.19 10.69
C ASN A 630 24.78 -7.63 9.44
N LEU A 631 24.95 -6.97 8.30
CA LEU A 631 24.33 -7.38 7.05
C LEU A 631 25.09 -8.56 6.43
N PRO A 632 24.38 -9.57 5.90
CA PRO A 632 24.99 -10.52 4.99
C PRO A 632 25.53 -9.80 3.74
N HIS A 633 26.48 -10.43 3.06
CA HIS A 633 27.11 -9.82 1.89
C HIS A 633 26.08 -9.56 0.77
N TRP A 634 25.81 -8.30 0.50
CA TRP A 634 24.69 -7.84 -0.35
C TRP A 634 24.80 -8.23 -1.82
N ALA A 635 26.02 -8.41 -2.34
CA ALA A 635 26.28 -8.73 -3.75
C ALA A 635 26.75 -10.17 -3.99
N ASP A 636 26.64 -11.07 -2.99
CA ASP A 636 27.08 -12.45 -3.15
C ASP A 636 26.08 -13.26 -4.00
N ARG A 637 26.45 -13.58 -5.24
CA ARG A 637 25.63 -14.36 -6.18
C ARG A 637 25.39 -15.81 -5.74
N ASN A 638 26.26 -16.35 -4.87
CA ASN A 638 26.18 -17.71 -4.36
C ASN A 638 25.81 -17.75 -2.87
N THR A 639 25.10 -16.70 -2.41
CA THR A 639 24.75 -16.53 -1.01
C THR A 639 23.96 -17.72 -0.46
N ARG A 640 24.29 -18.12 0.76
CA ARG A 640 23.49 -19.06 1.56
C ARG A 640 22.46 -18.33 2.44
N SER A 641 22.48 -17.00 2.48
CA SER A 641 21.52 -16.21 3.23
C SER A 641 20.19 -16.18 2.50
N GLU A 642 19.15 -16.71 3.15
CA GLU A 642 17.78 -16.67 2.62
C GLU A 642 17.32 -15.22 2.42
N PHE A 643 17.67 -14.33 3.34
CA PHE A 643 17.37 -12.90 3.26
C PHE A 643 17.92 -12.26 1.98
N VAL A 644 19.20 -12.50 1.66
CA VAL A 644 19.81 -11.96 0.43
C VAL A 644 19.23 -12.61 -0.82
N GLN A 645 18.87 -13.90 -0.77
CA GLN A 645 18.19 -14.56 -1.89
C GLN A 645 16.81 -13.92 -2.17
N GLN A 646 16.05 -13.57 -1.14
CA GLN A 646 14.77 -12.86 -1.30
C GLN A 646 15.00 -11.43 -1.82
N PHE A 647 16.04 -10.74 -1.35
CA PHE A 647 16.42 -9.43 -1.86
C PHE A 647 16.77 -9.46 -3.35
N HIS A 648 17.64 -10.37 -3.81
CA HIS A 648 18.00 -10.51 -5.24
C HIS A 648 16.82 -10.95 -6.12
N LYS A 649 15.87 -11.68 -5.54
CA LYS A 649 14.62 -12.04 -6.23
C LYS A 649 13.72 -10.83 -6.46
N ALA A 650 13.71 -9.89 -5.50
CA ALA A 650 12.94 -8.65 -5.59
C ALA A 650 13.64 -7.60 -6.46
N GLU A 651 14.93 -7.34 -6.23
CA GLU A 651 15.77 -6.46 -7.06
C GLU A 651 16.55 -7.27 -8.08
N LYS A 652 16.01 -7.38 -9.30
CA LYS A 652 16.65 -8.16 -10.37
C LYS A 652 17.87 -7.45 -10.96
N ASN A 653 17.98 -6.13 -10.81
CA ASN A 653 19.11 -5.37 -11.34
C ASN A 653 20.30 -5.45 -10.38
N SER A 654 21.31 -6.25 -10.73
CA SER A 654 22.50 -6.43 -9.89
C SER A 654 23.33 -5.16 -9.68
N SER A 655 23.16 -4.11 -10.50
CA SER A 655 23.81 -2.82 -10.24
C SER A 655 23.24 -2.09 -9.02
N ARG A 656 22.05 -2.50 -8.56
CA ARG A 656 21.37 -1.97 -7.38
C ARG A 656 21.53 -2.86 -6.15
N TRP A 657 22.35 -3.91 -6.23
CA TRP A 657 22.76 -4.69 -5.06
C TRP A 657 23.84 -3.92 -4.30
N THR A 658 23.42 -2.86 -3.62
CA THR A 658 24.26 -1.99 -2.79
C THR A 658 23.90 -2.19 -1.31
N PRO A 659 24.80 -1.86 -0.38
CA PRO A 659 24.48 -1.97 1.05
C PRO A 659 23.31 -1.08 1.46
N LEU A 660 23.20 0.14 0.90
CA LEU A 660 22.08 1.06 1.19
C LEU A 660 20.73 0.53 0.67
N THR A 661 20.72 -0.06 -0.53
CA THR A 661 19.49 -0.69 -1.06
C THR A 661 19.08 -1.89 -0.20
N LEU A 662 20.04 -2.73 0.22
CA LEU A 662 19.77 -3.84 1.15
C LEU A 662 19.28 -3.33 2.51
N LEU A 663 19.80 -2.21 3.00
CA LEU A 663 19.41 -1.61 4.27
C LEU A 663 17.96 -1.12 4.25
N GLY A 664 17.56 -0.41 3.19
CA GLY A 664 16.16 -0.02 2.99
C GLY A 664 15.21 -1.22 2.92
N TYR A 665 15.63 -2.28 2.22
CA TYR A 665 14.91 -3.55 2.17
C TYR A 665 14.79 -4.21 3.55
N ALA A 666 15.86 -4.20 4.35
CA ALA A 666 15.91 -4.76 5.70
C ALA A 666 15.04 -4.02 6.70
N ALA A 667 15.12 -2.68 6.75
CA ALA A 667 14.29 -1.87 7.63
C ALA A 667 12.79 -2.07 7.32
N SER A 668 12.44 -2.12 6.03
CA SER A 668 11.07 -2.36 5.58
C SER A 668 10.58 -3.78 5.86
N ARG A 669 11.45 -4.80 5.69
CA ARG A 669 11.14 -6.21 6.04
C ARG A 669 10.94 -6.36 7.54
N PHE A 670 11.77 -5.68 8.34
CA PHE A 670 11.65 -5.62 9.79
C PHE A 670 10.34 -4.99 10.23
N ALA A 671 10.00 -3.81 9.70
CA ALA A 671 8.71 -3.18 9.97
C ALA A 671 7.54 -4.12 9.62
N LYS A 672 7.58 -4.78 8.44
CA LYS A 672 6.56 -5.76 8.03
C LYS A 672 6.44 -6.95 9.00
N ALA A 673 7.56 -7.47 9.50
CA ALA A 673 7.59 -8.57 10.46
C ALA A 673 6.96 -8.14 11.81
N VAL A 674 7.34 -6.98 12.33
CA VAL A 674 6.84 -6.44 13.61
C VAL A 674 5.35 -6.14 13.54
N ILE A 675 4.87 -5.51 12.47
CA ILE A 675 3.45 -5.13 12.35
C ILE A 675 2.54 -6.30 12.02
N SER A 676 3.05 -7.39 11.45
CA SER A 676 2.25 -8.55 11.01
C SER A 676 1.26 -9.05 12.08
N PRO A 677 1.67 -9.34 13.33
CA PRO A 677 0.76 -9.77 14.40
C PRO A 677 -0.10 -8.65 15.01
N MET A 678 0.22 -7.37 14.74
CA MET A 678 -0.42 -6.23 15.41
C MET A 678 -1.84 -5.98 14.88
N ARG A 679 -2.81 -5.79 15.77
CA ARG A 679 -4.18 -5.39 15.42
C ARG A 679 -4.32 -3.87 15.24
N VAL A 680 -3.74 -3.13 16.18
CA VAL A 680 -3.63 -1.66 16.18
C VAL A 680 -2.18 -1.31 15.90
N VAL A 681 -1.94 -0.26 15.11
CA VAL A 681 -0.59 0.18 14.74
C VAL A 681 -0.45 1.67 15.01
N ASN A 682 0.51 2.02 15.85
CA ASN A 682 1.01 3.38 16.09
C ASN A 682 2.48 3.30 16.55
N ALA A 683 3.14 4.45 16.74
CA ALA A 683 4.55 4.50 17.11
C ALA A 683 4.85 3.73 18.39
N ASP A 684 4.11 4.02 19.47
CA ASP A 684 4.31 3.40 20.79
C ASP A 684 4.09 1.89 20.75
N ALA A 685 3.03 1.43 20.06
CA ALA A 685 2.73 0.01 19.93
C ALA A 685 3.82 -0.75 19.16
N VAL A 686 4.47 -0.10 18.18
CA VAL A 686 5.58 -0.70 17.43
C VAL A 686 6.83 -0.81 18.30
N VAL A 687 7.15 0.24 19.03
CA VAL A 687 8.25 0.25 20.01
C VAL A 687 8.02 -0.84 21.07
N GLU A 688 6.87 -0.82 21.73
CA GLU A 688 6.49 -1.81 22.75
C GLU A 688 6.58 -3.24 22.21
N ALA A 689 6.11 -3.49 20.98
CA ALA A 689 6.18 -4.80 20.36
C ALA A 689 7.62 -5.28 20.16
N VAL A 690 8.55 -4.41 19.77
CA VAL A 690 9.96 -4.75 19.55
C VAL A 690 10.64 -5.10 20.88
N PHE A 691 10.51 -4.24 21.89
CA PHE A 691 11.15 -4.47 23.20
C PHE A 691 10.51 -5.64 23.96
N THR A 692 9.20 -5.88 23.81
CA THR A 692 8.52 -7.04 24.41
C THR A 692 8.93 -8.36 23.76
N GLN A 693 9.16 -8.38 22.44
CA GLN A 693 9.55 -9.60 21.73
C GLN A 693 10.97 -10.05 22.07
N TYR A 694 11.80 -9.17 22.63
CA TYR A 694 13.23 -9.35 22.91
C TYR A 694 14.08 -9.59 21.65
N MET A 695 13.66 -10.46 20.74
CA MET A 695 14.35 -10.78 19.49
C MET A 695 13.35 -10.90 18.33
N VAL A 696 13.70 -10.32 17.18
CA VAL A 696 12.91 -10.42 15.94
C VAL A 696 13.71 -11.23 14.92
N VAL A 697 13.12 -12.29 14.37
CA VAL A 697 13.75 -13.17 13.38
C VAL A 697 13.09 -12.97 12.02
N ILE A 698 13.90 -12.75 10.99
CA ILE A 698 13.45 -12.54 9.60
C ILE A 698 14.32 -13.38 8.69
N ASP A 699 13.73 -14.39 8.06
CA ASP A 699 14.47 -15.37 7.27
C ASP A 699 15.63 -15.95 8.14
N ASP A 700 16.88 -15.78 7.72
CA ASP A 700 18.09 -16.17 8.47
C ASP A 700 18.69 -15.06 9.36
N MET A 701 18.13 -13.84 9.34
CA MET A 701 18.55 -12.71 10.17
C MET A 701 17.89 -12.72 11.55
N ARG A 702 18.63 -12.28 12.57
CA ARG A 702 18.15 -12.16 13.96
C ARG A 702 18.51 -10.79 14.52
N TYR A 703 17.51 -9.99 14.86
CA TYR A 703 17.68 -8.68 15.47
C TYR A 703 17.38 -8.74 16.96
N GLY A 704 18.17 -8.01 17.75
CA GLY A 704 18.13 -8.05 19.21
C GLY A 704 19.25 -8.90 19.82
N SER A 705 19.24 -9.16 21.11
CA SER A 705 18.24 -8.75 22.08
C SER A 705 18.00 -7.24 22.21
N PHE A 706 16.74 -6.83 22.21
CA PHE A 706 16.31 -5.49 22.60
C PHE A 706 16.05 -5.48 24.11
N ASP A 707 16.63 -4.53 24.82
CA ASP A 707 16.48 -4.38 26.27
C ASP A 707 16.31 -2.89 26.62
N ASP A 708 15.33 -2.61 27.48
CA ASP A 708 15.01 -1.28 28.01
C ASP A 708 15.75 -1.00 29.34
N ASP A 709 16.30 -2.03 29.98
CA ASP A 709 17.06 -1.89 31.22
C ASP A 709 18.51 -1.46 30.92
N ASN A 710 18.93 -0.33 31.51
CA ASN A 710 20.29 0.21 31.42
C ASN A 710 21.35 -0.80 31.89
N CYS A 711 21.85 -1.66 31.00
CA CYS A 711 23.00 -2.52 31.27
C CYS A 711 24.31 -1.77 31.02
N PHE A 712 24.70 -0.95 31.99
CA PHE A 712 26.11 -0.57 32.19
C PHE A 712 26.76 -1.60 33.11
N LEU A 713 27.49 -2.56 32.54
CA LEU A 713 28.40 -3.42 33.29
C LEU A 713 29.84 -3.13 32.85
N ASN A 714 30.61 -2.52 33.75
CA ASN A 714 32.08 -2.41 33.67
C ASN A 714 32.64 -1.70 32.43
N GLY A 715 32.08 -0.54 32.04
CA GLY A 715 32.73 0.34 31.05
C GLY A 715 32.63 -0.11 29.58
N ALA A 716 31.87 -1.17 29.29
CA ALA A 716 31.38 -1.50 27.96
C ALA A 716 29.85 -1.37 27.96
N SER A 717 29.28 -0.65 26.99
CA SER A 717 27.83 -0.60 26.83
C SER A 717 27.36 -1.97 26.34
N ASP A 718 26.66 -2.70 27.20
CA ASP A 718 26.02 -3.97 26.83
C ASP A 718 24.62 -3.65 26.30
N GLN A 719 24.52 -2.87 25.21
CA GLN A 719 23.33 -2.98 24.34
C GLN A 719 23.47 -4.28 23.58
N ARG A 720 22.97 -5.37 24.15
CA ARG A 720 22.99 -6.69 23.52
C ARG A 720 22.03 -6.81 22.36
N ALA A 721 22.07 -5.92 21.36
CA ALA A 721 21.66 -6.34 20.03
C ALA A 721 22.76 -7.25 19.46
N VAL A 722 22.85 -8.49 19.96
CA VAL A 722 23.78 -9.50 19.42
C VAL A 722 23.21 -10.01 18.10
N LEU A 723 23.41 -9.21 17.04
CA LEU A 723 23.66 -9.84 15.74
C LEU A 723 25.03 -10.52 15.81
N LEU A 724 25.20 -11.56 15.00
CA LEU A 724 26.53 -11.97 14.55
C LEU A 724 27.10 -10.79 13.74
N ILE A 725 27.73 -9.84 14.43
CA ILE A 725 28.49 -8.77 13.79
C ILE A 725 29.78 -9.41 13.30
N THR A 726 30.03 -9.31 11.99
CA THR A 726 31.19 -9.89 11.35
C THR A 726 32.14 -8.78 10.89
N VAL A 727 33.44 -9.03 11.02
CA VAL A 727 34.47 -8.16 10.44
C VAL A 727 34.74 -8.65 9.02
N GLN A 728 34.53 -7.79 8.02
CA GLN A 728 34.80 -8.14 6.63
C GLN A 728 36.21 -7.71 6.21
N HIS A 729 36.90 -8.61 5.50
CA HIS A 729 38.28 -8.45 5.01
C HIS A 729 38.38 -8.32 3.50
N LYS A 730 37.27 -8.43 2.77
CA LYS A 730 37.23 -8.33 1.31
C LYS A 730 36.07 -7.43 0.92
N PHE A 731 36.39 -6.20 0.53
CA PHE A 731 35.44 -5.36 -0.19
C PHE A 731 35.05 -6.04 -1.51
N PRO A 732 33.80 -5.91 -1.98
CA PRO A 732 33.32 -6.58 -3.17
C PRO A 732 33.84 -5.90 -4.44
N PHE A 733 35.12 -6.07 -4.74
CA PHE A 733 35.62 -5.86 -6.10
C PHE A 733 35.30 -7.10 -6.89
N GLY A 734 34.29 -6.99 -7.75
CA GLY A 734 33.70 -8.11 -8.46
C GLY A 734 34.72 -9.14 -8.94
N ARG A 735 34.71 -10.30 -8.27
CA ARG A 735 34.77 -11.65 -8.85
C ARG A 735 34.45 -12.69 -7.80
#